data_AF-A0A3P7E385-F1
#
_entry.id   AF-A0A3P7E385-F1
#
_cell.length_a   1.000
_cell.length_b   1.000
_cell.length_c   1.000
_cell.angle_alpha   90.00
_cell.angle_beta   90.00
_cell.angle_gamma   90.00
#
_symmetry.space_group_name_H-M   'P 1'
#
loop_
_entity.id
_entity.type
_entity.pdbx_description
1 polymer ?
#
loop_
_entity_poly.entity_id
_entity_poly.type
_entity_poly.pdbx_seq_one_letter_code
_entity_poly.pdbx_strand_id
1 'polypeptide(L)'
;MIRVEEREPFLGSYIQLIFSKLHCITSLIIDSITPLTGAEEIELIYKICENDSVWYLIHYSNSGGNFTLHSPIYAAVFAVVTHKPISIVDVDARPSFIPKIINLRKTYNKCMSLNGRKPHKQRKHRNQRFLVLEKSRRMRRSIIFEKVLEFTPKNSPYRISKNITVHAEQVLKIHAGTDITFSQNTGIIVHGILQIVGTKYDPVMLHAMNGTWNGLCITFANADVAEQSRLTYLSVSGSKFGIRIESFLLPQIENIISNNNDNGLTILAYNDNNNFSDVRNIFNHTLKKITAINNRENGVSVRTAKQESGHFVLEEIVSESNQINGLLLEGTLHVTIISSQFFSNNKDGISTYLANGSTLEVYDSSFGSNGQHGLQIQNGQQVQVKCFSTTFKAHNSGEAVLVKNINGANFLLDDCRWRSNNGGIAFRDVTDSNLHLLNGNWMRNRGASVIADKIKGKTNILIENNSFRQNMFHSNTTLNSVIELGMNENDKDARIQIHDNRFLRNAVEIILLIGRTEPRNTPTNAEIIISKNSFVENLALNEVYLAANYVNISYNSFHNSEARCELHSGLKLSIGASINATNNYWGTANQEEVISRICDNKRDKSLIPVIATPFLSVEFKKLPLIVTERPGNPSFLKAFSTSLIIGKDEVAVFHEGSALHFKPNHGIIVFGVLHLLGQQNHPILLKSSGHAPWLGIILSQNGIIHASHCILENAKVGLNISSSNISIQNMRIIRPIFTGILITTAYNGTFDMGESVILQSRRNGIRILKRQINDTLVIRNVQIIDCAEAGIDFVDPAGKIILQNIVLENSGSFGIIIVQREQNGLDSIVLNNLTVQKQERGSGGILLNLKSYYSLCLNTSNFASNMLPSVIIVSKCPLSGKKRKVPTIFIERNHFLKNDNLVMRITLEGCEVTKIRRNTFIRNNGNGRKGTLAIYVSLTPMKNVQPGPAVNIAQNVFVENKGEWSLLASATNMNRFNGTIHNNHFSGNQNSRDSLIVTTSHFHVNGNEFEQFNIDSKHANKEVSYNVDTGNVPPSCHICH
;
A
#
# COMPACT_ATOMS: atom_id res chain seq x y z
N MET A 1 -12.67 11.98 -7.96
CA MET A 1 -13.46 12.96 -8.72
C MET A 1 -13.77 14.14 -7.83
N ILE A 2 -12.86 15.09 -7.81
CA ILE A 2 -13.13 16.39 -7.22
C ILE A 2 -13.95 17.13 -8.28
N ARG A 3 -15.18 17.54 -7.96
CA ARG A 3 -15.99 18.36 -8.86
C ARG A 3 -15.54 19.80 -8.69
N VAL A 4 -14.84 20.32 -9.69
CA VAL A 4 -14.28 21.68 -9.72
C VAL A 4 -15.09 22.47 -10.73
N GLU A 5 -16.07 23.25 -10.26
CA GLU A 5 -17.04 24.02 -11.06
C GLU A 5 -17.24 23.52 -12.51
N GLU A 6 -16.91 24.34 -13.50
CA GLU A 6 -17.14 24.13 -14.94
C GLU A 6 -16.10 23.20 -15.61
N ARG A 7 -15.20 22.54 -14.86
CA ARG A 7 -14.19 21.64 -15.43
C ARG A 7 -14.70 20.21 -15.60
N GLU A 8 -14.30 19.59 -16.71
CA GLU A 8 -14.49 18.17 -16.94
C GLU A 8 -13.75 17.34 -15.85
N PRO A 9 -14.41 16.32 -15.27
CA PRO A 9 -13.80 15.48 -14.26
C PRO A 9 -12.68 14.62 -14.86
N PHE A 10 -11.47 14.75 -14.30
CA PHE A 10 -10.32 13.90 -14.63
C PHE A 10 -9.93 12.97 -13.48
N LEU A 11 -9.20 11.90 -13.80
CA LEU A 11 -8.55 11.06 -12.79
C LEU A 11 -7.17 11.65 -12.52
N GLY A 12 -6.95 12.10 -11.29
CA GLY A 12 -5.69 12.72 -10.89
C GLY A 12 -5.26 12.28 -9.49
N SER A 13 -4.01 12.56 -9.13
CA SER A 13 -3.59 12.50 -7.72
C SER A 13 -3.91 13.84 -7.06
N TYR A 14 -4.06 13.89 -5.75
CA TYR A 14 -4.15 15.17 -5.07
C TYR A 14 -3.51 15.12 -3.69
N ILE A 15 -3.00 16.26 -3.24
CA ILE A 15 -2.57 16.50 -1.87
C ILE A 15 -3.43 17.62 -1.31
N GLN A 16 -3.95 17.40 -0.09
CA GLN A 16 -4.86 18.32 0.57
C GLN A 16 -4.19 18.91 1.82
N LEU A 17 -4.20 20.23 1.92
CA LEU A 17 -3.85 21.00 3.10
C LEU A 17 -5.16 21.36 3.81
N ILE A 18 -5.28 21.00 5.09
CA ILE A 18 -6.42 21.38 5.94
C ILE A 18 -5.90 22.33 7.00
N PHE A 19 -6.47 23.53 7.05
CA PHE A 19 -6.10 24.55 8.02
C PHE A 19 -7.08 24.52 9.20
N SER A 20 -6.56 24.60 10.42
CA SER A 20 -7.38 24.59 11.65
C SER A 20 -8.30 25.82 11.79
N LYS A 21 -8.03 26.86 11.01
CA LYS A 21 -8.82 28.08 10.88
C LYS A 21 -8.76 28.53 9.43
N LEU A 22 -9.76 29.30 9.00
CA LEU A 22 -9.79 29.91 7.67
C LEU A 22 -8.48 30.66 7.40
N HIS A 23 -7.67 30.16 6.46
CA HIS A 23 -6.36 30.71 6.12
C HIS A 23 -6.45 31.57 4.88
N CYS A 24 -5.86 32.76 4.90
CA CYS A 24 -5.71 33.57 3.70
C CYS A 24 -4.47 33.10 2.95
N ILE A 25 -4.57 32.75 1.67
CA ILE A 25 -3.46 32.20 0.87
C ILE A 25 -3.27 33.07 -0.38
N THR A 26 -2.02 33.41 -0.70
CA THR A 26 -1.65 34.22 -1.88
C THR A 26 -0.71 33.52 -2.86
N SER A 27 0.10 32.58 -2.38
CA SER A 27 0.98 31.77 -3.23
C SER A 27 1.32 30.45 -2.55
N LEU A 28 1.80 29.48 -3.33
CA LEU A 28 2.25 28.18 -2.84
C LEU A 28 3.56 27.76 -3.48
N ILE A 29 4.35 26.98 -2.76
CA ILE A 29 5.55 26.30 -3.25
C ILE A 29 5.29 24.79 -3.18
N ILE A 30 5.38 24.09 -4.30
CA ILE A 30 5.16 22.66 -4.44
C ILE A 30 6.49 22.03 -4.86
N ASP A 31 7.05 21.18 -4.01
CA ASP A 31 8.22 20.36 -4.33
C ASP A 31 7.76 18.99 -4.79
N SER A 32 8.29 18.45 -5.89
CA SER A 32 7.91 17.13 -6.41
C SER A 32 9.09 16.40 -7.02
N ILE A 33 9.07 15.05 -6.99
CA ILE A 33 10.05 14.14 -7.61
C ILE A 33 10.09 14.31 -9.14
N THR A 34 8.96 14.67 -9.75
CA THR A 34 8.87 15.00 -11.18
C THR A 34 8.82 16.52 -11.33
N PRO A 35 9.67 17.17 -12.16
CA PRO A 35 9.60 18.62 -12.40
C PRO A 35 8.21 19.01 -12.91
N LEU A 36 7.68 20.12 -12.39
CA LEU A 36 6.39 20.67 -12.80
C LEU A 36 6.63 21.65 -13.95
N THR A 37 6.20 21.29 -15.16
CA THR A 37 6.56 21.99 -16.39
C THR A 37 5.49 22.96 -16.91
N GLY A 38 4.27 22.94 -16.37
CA GLY A 38 3.23 23.89 -16.78
C GLY A 38 1.89 23.70 -16.07
N ALA A 39 0.96 24.62 -16.33
CA ALA A 39 -0.39 24.61 -15.76
C ALA A 39 -1.24 23.38 -16.16
N GLU A 40 -0.80 22.64 -17.19
CA GLU A 40 -1.47 21.41 -17.63
C GLU A 40 -1.27 20.23 -16.66
N GLU A 41 -0.28 20.32 -15.76
CA GLU A 41 0.06 19.21 -14.86
C GLU A 41 -0.63 19.32 -13.50
N ILE A 42 -1.00 20.53 -13.07
CA ILE A 42 -1.54 20.83 -11.74
C ILE A 42 -2.79 21.71 -11.81
N GLU A 43 -3.78 21.42 -10.99
CA GLU A 43 -4.88 22.31 -10.64
C GLU A 43 -4.83 22.64 -9.16
N LEU A 44 -5.03 23.90 -8.81
CA LEU A 44 -5.12 24.35 -7.44
C LEU A 44 -6.59 24.63 -7.13
N ILE A 45 -7.11 24.02 -6.07
CA ILE A 45 -8.52 24.15 -5.69
C ILE A 45 -8.67 24.37 -4.19
N TYR A 46 -9.78 24.95 -3.76
CA TYR A 46 -10.05 25.17 -2.35
C TYR A 46 -11.53 25.06 -1.98
N LYS A 47 -11.77 24.93 -0.68
CA LYS A 47 -13.07 25.13 -0.03
C LYS A 47 -12.97 26.18 1.05
N ILE A 48 -14.02 26.98 1.18
CA ILE A 48 -14.10 28.00 2.22
C ILE A 48 -14.29 27.30 3.58
N CYS A 49 -15.30 26.44 3.70
CA CYS A 49 -15.51 25.59 4.88
C CYS A 49 -15.13 24.13 4.56
N GLU A 50 -14.63 23.38 5.56
CA GLU A 50 -14.25 21.97 5.37
C GLU A 50 -15.41 21.10 4.81
N ASN A 51 -16.64 21.44 5.23
CA ASN A 51 -17.88 20.76 4.86
C ASN A 51 -18.51 21.24 3.53
N ASP A 52 -17.93 22.22 2.82
CA ASP A 52 -18.51 22.67 1.55
C ASP A 52 -18.50 21.52 0.52
N SER A 53 -19.58 21.38 -0.24
CA SER A 53 -19.68 20.34 -1.28
C SER A 53 -18.96 20.74 -2.58
N VAL A 54 -18.81 22.04 -2.83
CA VAL A 54 -18.23 22.62 -4.04
C VAL A 54 -16.76 22.96 -3.81
N TRP A 55 -15.91 22.64 -4.78
CA TRP A 55 -14.54 23.14 -4.85
C TRP A 55 -14.46 24.30 -5.81
N TYR A 56 -13.81 25.37 -5.37
CA TYR A 56 -13.50 26.51 -6.22
C TYR A 56 -12.14 26.29 -6.88
N LEU A 57 -12.06 26.52 -8.20
CA LEU A 57 -10.80 26.53 -8.92
C LEU A 57 -10.04 27.81 -8.58
N ILE A 58 -8.72 27.70 -8.45
CA ILE A 58 -7.85 28.84 -8.25
C ILE A 58 -7.12 29.12 -9.54
N HIS A 59 -7.28 30.34 -10.04
CA HIS A 59 -6.45 30.85 -11.10
C HIS A 59 -5.10 31.29 -10.55
N TYR A 60 -4.03 30.85 -11.19
CA TYR A 60 -2.66 31.11 -10.76
C TYR A 60 -1.74 31.31 -11.97
N SER A 61 -0.59 31.90 -11.72
CA SER A 61 0.58 31.86 -12.59
C SER A 61 1.68 31.04 -11.91
N ASN A 62 2.43 30.23 -12.65
CA ASN A 62 3.50 29.40 -12.07
C ASN A 62 4.83 29.54 -12.81
N SER A 63 5.91 29.31 -12.08
CA SER A 63 7.27 29.15 -12.61
C SER A 63 7.96 28.03 -11.83
N GLY A 64 8.04 26.83 -12.44
CA GLY A 64 8.48 25.61 -11.76
C GLY A 64 7.52 25.21 -10.65
N GLY A 65 8.05 24.97 -9.44
CA GLY A 65 7.27 24.64 -8.24
C GLY A 65 6.57 25.82 -7.55
N ASN A 66 6.72 27.07 -8.04
CA ASN A 66 6.19 28.26 -7.37
C ASN A 66 4.90 28.76 -8.07
N PHE A 67 3.79 28.82 -7.34
CA PHE A 67 2.43 29.11 -7.83
C PHE A 67 1.89 30.38 -7.16
N THR A 68 1.65 31.44 -7.93
CA THR A 68 1.10 32.73 -7.43
C THR A 68 -0.37 32.85 -7.81
N LEU A 69 -1.26 33.02 -6.82
CA LEU A 69 -2.71 33.08 -7.05
C LEU A 69 -3.09 34.46 -7.60
N HIS A 70 -4.01 34.51 -8.58
CA HIS A 70 -4.46 35.78 -9.19
C HIS A 70 -5.21 36.68 -8.20
N SER A 71 -5.85 36.09 -7.18
CA SER A 71 -6.49 36.80 -6.08
C SER A 71 -6.27 36.04 -4.78
N PRO A 72 -6.10 36.73 -3.63
CA PRO A 72 -6.04 36.07 -2.33
C PRO A 72 -7.33 35.27 -2.08
N ILE A 73 -7.19 34.04 -1.61
CA ILE A 73 -8.34 33.19 -1.24
C ILE A 73 -8.40 33.01 0.27
N TYR A 74 -9.57 32.65 0.79
CA TYR A 74 -9.76 32.24 2.17
C TYR A 74 -10.27 30.80 2.20
N ALA A 75 -9.45 29.89 2.72
CA ALA A 75 -9.72 28.47 2.66
C ALA A 75 -9.51 27.79 4.01
N ALA A 76 -10.45 26.93 4.41
CA ALA A 76 -10.22 25.92 5.44
C ALA A 76 -9.57 24.66 4.84
N VAL A 77 -9.78 24.44 3.54
CA VAL A 77 -9.22 23.31 2.81
C VAL A 77 -8.68 23.77 1.47
N PHE A 78 -7.45 23.38 1.17
CA PHE A 78 -6.78 23.62 -0.10
C PHE A 78 -6.31 22.28 -0.67
N ALA A 79 -6.32 22.10 -1.98
CA ALA A 79 -5.73 20.91 -2.59
C ALA A 79 -4.97 21.24 -3.89
N VAL A 80 -3.83 20.56 -4.05
CA VAL A 80 -3.07 20.45 -5.29
C VAL A 80 -3.55 19.18 -5.98
N VAL A 81 -4.13 19.28 -7.17
CA VAL A 81 -4.61 18.15 -7.96
C VAL A 81 -3.71 18.00 -9.18
N THR A 82 -3.33 16.79 -9.56
CA THR A 82 -2.41 16.54 -10.67
C THR A 82 -3.04 15.57 -11.66
N HIS A 83 -3.01 15.88 -12.95
CA HIS A 83 -3.58 15.00 -14.00
C HIS A 83 -2.79 13.69 -14.19
N LYS A 84 -1.51 13.69 -13.78
CA LYS A 84 -0.61 12.53 -13.77
C LYS A 84 -0.18 12.23 -12.33
N PRO A 85 0.16 10.99 -11.95
CA PRO A 85 0.73 10.70 -10.63
C PRO A 85 2.09 11.41 -10.49
N ILE A 86 2.09 12.52 -9.78
CA ILE A 86 3.29 13.30 -9.46
C ILE A 86 3.59 13.07 -7.98
N SER A 87 4.79 12.56 -7.67
CA SER A 87 5.21 12.37 -6.29
C SER A 87 5.63 13.72 -5.68
N ILE A 88 4.67 14.45 -5.13
CA ILE A 88 4.93 15.70 -4.40
C ILE A 88 5.62 15.36 -3.06
N VAL A 89 6.72 16.05 -2.78
CA VAL A 89 7.59 15.91 -1.60
C VAL A 89 7.14 16.85 -0.47
N ASP A 90 6.76 18.09 -0.77
CA ASP A 90 6.33 19.11 0.20
C ASP A 90 5.41 20.15 -0.48
N VAL A 91 4.51 20.78 0.30
CA VAL A 91 3.68 21.91 -0.16
C VAL A 91 3.64 22.99 0.93
N ASP A 92 4.16 24.17 0.63
CA ASP A 92 4.19 25.33 1.53
C ASP A 92 3.22 26.42 1.04
N ALA A 93 2.27 26.85 1.88
CA ALA A 93 1.27 27.87 1.55
C ALA A 93 1.63 29.21 2.21
N ARG A 94 1.72 30.29 1.41
CA ARG A 94 2.10 31.62 1.87
C ARG A 94 0.86 32.47 2.24
N PRO A 95 0.83 33.04 3.46
CA PRO A 95 -0.30 33.85 3.91
C PRO A 95 -0.33 35.27 3.32
N SER A 96 -1.52 35.87 3.19
CA SER A 96 -1.66 37.30 2.86
C SER A 96 -1.52 38.19 4.10
N PHE A 97 -0.98 39.39 3.89
CA PHE A 97 -0.92 40.45 4.91
C PHE A 97 -2.12 41.43 4.82
N ILE A 98 -3.18 41.13 4.06
CA ILE A 98 -4.30 42.07 3.86
C ILE A 98 -5.26 42.05 5.07
N PRO A 99 -5.45 43.17 5.79
CA PRO A 99 -6.36 43.24 6.92
C PRO A 99 -7.81 43.47 6.48
N LYS A 100 -8.72 42.61 6.97
CA LYS A 100 -10.17 42.81 7.12
C LYS A 100 -11.00 43.05 5.84
N ILE A 101 -11.39 41.96 5.16
CA ILE A 101 -12.69 41.96 4.46
C ILE A 101 -13.78 41.78 5.52
N ILE A 102 -14.64 42.80 5.71
CA ILE A 102 -15.76 42.82 6.66
C ILE A 102 -16.69 41.59 6.53
N ASN A 103 -16.70 40.92 5.37
CA ASN A 103 -17.44 39.67 5.14
C ASN A 103 -16.85 38.41 5.78
N LEU A 104 -15.58 38.38 6.23
CA LEU A 104 -14.94 37.19 6.80
C LEU A 104 -15.63 36.68 8.07
N ARG A 105 -16.15 37.58 8.91
CA ARG A 105 -16.83 37.19 10.15
C ARG A 105 -18.16 36.49 9.86
N LYS A 106 -18.90 36.95 8.84
CA LYS A 106 -20.14 36.28 8.37
C LYS A 106 -19.82 34.90 7.81
N THR A 107 -18.79 34.77 6.97
CA THR A 107 -18.39 33.49 6.36
C THR A 107 -17.86 32.50 7.40
N TYR A 108 -17.02 32.96 8.33
CA TYR A 108 -16.52 32.14 9.44
C TYR A 108 -17.64 31.65 10.35
N ASN A 109 -18.61 32.53 10.69
CA ASN A 109 -19.78 32.13 11.46
C ASN A 109 -20.66 31.11 10.70
N LYS A 110 -20.75 31.22 9.36
CA LYS A 110 -21.44 30.24 8.50
C LYS A 110 -20.74 28.87 8.51
N CYS A 111 -19.40 28.84 8.56
CA CYS A 111 -18.65 27.60 8.71
C CYS A 111 -18.81 26.96 10.10
N MET A 112 -19.11 27.75 11.14
CA MET A 112 -19.27 27.29 12.52
C MET A 112 -20.71 26.89 12.87
N SER A 113 -21.73 27.51 12.25
CA SER A 113 -23.15 27.32 12.61
C SER A 113 -23.78 26.00 12.15
N LEU A 114 -23.06 25.17 11.38
CA LEU A 114 -23.53 23.84 10.95
C LEU A 114 -22.98 22.68 11.81
N ASN A 115 -22.12 22.96 12.79
CA ASN A 115 -21.42 21.93 13.58
C ASN A 115 -22.22 21.40 14.78
N GLY A 116 -23.49 21.04 14.56
CA GLY A 116 -24.31 20.31 15.52
C GLY A 116 -24.02 18.80 15.59
N ARG A 117 -23.18 18.23 14.71
CA ARG A 117 -22.82 16.81 14.71
C ARG A 117 -21.39 16.60 14.16
N LYS A 118 -20.51 15.98 14.94
CA LYS A 118 -19.22 15.43 14.48
C LYS A 118 -19.44 13.97 14.07
N PRO A 119 -19.23 13.56 12.80
CA PRO A 119 -18.33 12.42 12.59
C PRO A 119 -17.56 12.40 11.24
N HIS A 120 -16.30 12.01 11.35
CA HIS A 120 -15.50 11.06 10.54
C HIS A 120 -15.33 11.11 9.01
N LYS A 121 -14.02 11.14 8.66
CA LYS A 121 -13.34 10.95 7.37
C LYS A 121 -13.69 9.63 6.65
N GLN A 122 -14.17 9.72 5.40
CA GLN A 122 -13.80 8.81 4.28
C GLN A 122 -13.92 9.57 2.94
N ARG A 123 -12.92 9.47 2.07
CA ARG A 123 -12.99 9.93 0.66
C ARG A 123 -12.49 8.84 -0.27
N LYS A 124 -13.42 8.14 -0.92
CA LYS A 124 -13.25 7.49 -2.21
C LYS A 124 -13.94 8.30 -3.29
N HIS A 125 -13.43 8.26 -4.50
CA HIS A 125 -13.85 9.20 -5.53
C HIS A 125 -13.59 8.62 -6.92
N ARG A 126 -14.67 8.44 -7.69
CA ARG A 126 -14.62 7.95 -9.08
C ARG A 126 -15.82 8.45 -9.89
N ASN A 127 -15.63 8.69 -11.20
CA ASN A 127 -16.46 8.28 -12.37
C ASN A 127 -15.81 8.80 -13.68
N GLN A 128 -16.13 8.13 -14.80
CA GLN A 128 -15.99 8.54 -16.21
C GLN A 128 -17.17 9.40 -16.69
N ARG A 129 -17.04 10.11 -17.84
CA ARG A 129 -18.03 10.25 -18.93
C ARG A 129 -17.45 10.91 -20.21
N PHE A 130 -18.18 10.78 -21.32
CA PHE A 130 -17.83 10.92 -22.75
C PHE A 130 -18.46 12.18 -23.40
N LEU A 131 -17.97 12.68 -24.55
CA LEU A 131 -18.76 13.44 -25.56
C LEU A 131 -18.16 13.28 -26.99
N VAL A 132 -18.89 12.71 -27.97
CA VAL A 132 -19.72 13.32 -29.05
C VAL A 132 -18.94 13.81 -30.29
N LEU A 133 -19.27 13.22 -31.44
CA LEU A 133 -18.72 13.40 -32.80
C LEU A 133 -19.49 14.45 -33.62
N GLU A 134 -18.78 15.11 -34.53
CA GLU A 134 -19.36 15.86 -35.66
C GLU A 134 -19.13 15.17 -37.02
N LYS A 135 -19.96 15.57 -37.99
CA LYS A 135 -20.47 14.82 -39.14
C LYS A 135 -19.63 14.89 -40.43
N SER A 136 -19.68 13.75 -41.13
CA SER A 136 -19.92 13.59 -42.58
C SER A 136 -18.78 13.74 -43.60
N ARG A 137 -18.51 12.64 -44.32
CA ARG A 137 -18.46 12.60 -45.79
C ARG A 137 -18.76 11.17 -46.29
N ARG A 138 -19.76 11.05 -47.17
CA ARG A 138 -20.19 9.81 -47.87
C ARG A 138 -19.12 9.39 -48.89
N MET A 139 -18.76 8.09 -48.94
CA MET A 139 -18.65 7.39 -50.24
C MET A 139 -18.66 5.84 -50.15
N ARG A 140 -19.64 5.30 -50.89
CA ARG A 140 -19.70 4.11 -51.76
C ARG A 140 -19.33 2.68 -51.29
N ARG A 141 -20.38 1.86 -51.39
CA ARG A 141 -20.58 0.49 -51.94
C ARG A 141 -19.94 -0.73 -51.25
N SER A 142 -20.81 -1.73 -51.11
CA SER A 142 -20.71 -3.01 -50.40
C SER A 142 -19.76 -3.97 -51.08
N ILE A 143 -18.96 -4.68 -50.27
CA ILE A 143 -18.19 -5.86 -50.68
C ILE A 143 -19.09 -7.07 -50.49
N ILE A 144 -19.27 -7.85 -51.54
CA ILE A 144 -19.95 -9.14 -51.54
C ILE A 144 -19.03 -10.12 -50.80
N PHE A 145 -19.45 -10.66 -49.66
CA PHE A 145 -18.64 -11.56 -48.85
C PHE A 145 -18.82 -13.02 -49.29
N GLU A 146 -17.70 -13.71 -49.54
CA GLU A 146 -17.63 -15.17 -49.62
C GLU A 146 -18.19 -15.81 -48.34
N LYS A 147 -18.66 -17.06 -48.43
CA LYS A 147 -19.20 -17.82 -47.27
C LYS A 147 -18.16 -17.99 -46.16
N VAL A 148 -16.87 -17.92 -46.49
CA VAL A 148 -15.76 -17.99 -45.55
C VAL A 148 -14.87 -16.78 -45.76
N LEU A 149 -14.62 -16.00 -44.69
CA LEU A 149 -13.67 -14.91 -44.65
C LEU A 149 -12.45 -15.36 -43.85
N GLU A 150 -11.25 -15.27 -44.42
CA GLU A 150 -10.03 -15.82 -43.81
C GLU A 150 -8.89 -14.80 -43.75
N PHE A 151 -8.31 -14.62 -42.57
CA PHE A 151 -7.15 -13.77 -42.32
C PHE A 151 -5.96 -14.62 -41.89
N THR A 152 -4.86 -14.52 -42.64
CA THR A 152 -3.62 -15.29 -42.42
C THR A 152 -2.45 -14.37 -42.07
N PRO A 153 -1.43 -14.86 -41.35
CA PRO A 153 -0.25 -14.06 -40.99
C PRO A 153 0.51 -13.51 -42.22
N LYS A 154 0.38 -14.15 -43.38
CA LYS A 154 1.09 -13.78 -44.62
C LYS A 154 0.82 -12.34 -45.09
N ASN A 155 -0.37 -11.80 -44.86
CA ASN A 155 -0.73 -10.42 -45.23
C ASN A 155 -0.93 -9.50 -44.02
N SER A 156 -0.41 -9.90 -42.86
CA SER A 156 -0.41 -9.13 -41.63
C SER A 156 0.58 -7.95 -41.73
N PRO A 157 0.30 -6.75 -41.16
CA PRO A 157 -0.91 -6.40 -40.42
C PRO A 157 -2.07 -5.97 -41.34
N TYR A 158 -3.28 -6.45 -41.06
CA TYR A 158 -4.49 -6.02 -41.76
C TYR A 158 -5.01 -4.69 -41.19
N ARG A 159 -5.55 -3.84 -42.05
CA ARG A 159 -6.14 -2.53 -41.68
C ARG A 159 -7.63 -2.51 -41.98
N ILE A 160 -8.45 -2.41 -40.95
CA ILE A 160 -9.91 -2.52 -41.04
C ILE A 160 -10.56 -1.15 -40.79
N SER A 161 -11.13 -0.58 -41.86
CA SER A 161 -11.77 0.75 -41.86
C SER A 161 -13.30 0.73 -41.78
N LYS A 162 -13.92 -0.46 -41.78
CA LYS A 162 -15.37 -0.69 -41.63
C LYS A 162 -15.59 -1.91 -40.75
N ASN A 163 -16.78 -2.05 -40.14
CA ASN A 163 -17.10 -3.25 -39.36
C ASN A 163 -16.97 -4.51 -40.22
N ILE A 164 -16.44 -5.57 -39.63
CA ILE A 164 -16.55 -6.93 -40.15
C ILE A 164 -17.84 -7.50 -39.55
N THR A 165 -18.82 -7.81 -40.38
CA THR A 165 -20.06 -8.45 -39.95
C THR A 165 -20.07 -9.88 -40.48
N VAL A 166 -20.12 -10.86 -39.57
CA VAL A 166 -20.20 -12.28 -39.89
C VAL A 166 -21.65 -12.72 -39.74
N HIS A 167 -22.37 -12.86 -40.85
CA HIS A 167 -23.77 -13.30 -40.84
C HIS A 167 -23.88 -14.78 -40.41
N ALA A 168 -25.08 -15.23 -40.02
CA ALA A 168 -25.32 -16.55 -39.42
C ALA A 168 -24.76 -17.74 -40.20
N GLU A 169 -24.73 -17.67 -41.54
CA GLU A 169 -24.23 -18.73 -42.42
C GLU A 169 -22.73 -18.59 -42.79
N GLN A 170 -22.08 -17.53 -42.32
CA GLN A 170 -20.70 -17.20 -42.66
C GLN A 170 -19.73 -17.70 -41.59
N VAL A 171 -18.50 -17.97 -42.03
CA VAL A 171 -17.39 -18.35 -41.16
C VAL A 171 -16.30 -17.30 -41.25
N LEU A 172 -15.84 -16.78 -40.11
CA LEU A 172 -14.64 -15.95 -40.02
C LEU A 172 -13.51 -16.74 -39.36
N LYS A 173 -12.41 -16.95 -40.10
CA LYS A 173 -11.19 -17.60 -39.61
C LYS A 173 -10.05 -16.60 -39.49
N ILE A 174 -9.41 -16.52 -38.33
CA ILE A 174 -8.20 -15.74 -38.09
C ILE A 174 -7.12 -16.67 -37.54
N HIS A 175 -6.07 -16.85 -38.32
CA HIS A 175 -4.99 -17.79 -38.04
C HIS A 175 -3.93 -17.21 -37.10
N ALA A 176 -3.18 -18.09 -36.45
CA ALA A 176 -2.07 -17.74 -35.56
C ALA A 176 -1.08 -16.76 -36.20
N GLY A 177 -0.57 -15.83 -35.38
CA GLY A 177 0.37 -14.79 -35.80
C GLY A 177 -0.25 -13.63 -36.60
N THR A 178 -1.57 -13.61 -36.77
CA THR A 178 -2.25 -12.53 -37.49
C THR A 178 -2.40 -11.28 -36.62
N ASP A 179 -2.06 -10.13 -37.18
CA ASP A 179 -2.21 -8.80 -36.59
C ASP A 179 -3.27 -8.00 -37.36
N ILE A 180 -4.26 -7.44 -36.66
CA ILE A 180 -5.35 -6.66 -37.23
C ILE A 180 -5.52 -5.34 -36.46
N THR A 181 -5.47 -4.24 -37.21
CA THR A 181 -5.67 -2.87 -36.72
C THR A 181 -7.02 -2.30 -37.15
N PHE A 182 -7.78 -1.75 -36.21
CA PHE A 182 -9.13 -1.20 -36.43
C PHE A 182 -9.16 0.32 -36.32
N SER A 183 -9.82 1.00 -37.26
CA SER A 183 -10.13 2.43 -37.13
C SER A 183 -11.12 2.71 -35.97
N GLN A 184 -11.23 3.98 -35.58
CA GLN A 184 -12.21 4.40 -34.58
C GLN A 184 -13.64 3.94 -34.94
N ASN A 185 -14.40 3.47 -33.94
CA ASN A 185 -15.78 2.99 -34.08
C ASN A 185 -16.00 1.81 -35.04
N THR A 186 -14.95 1.07 -35.41
CA THR A 186 -15.09 -0.20 -36.15
C THR A 186 -14.86 -1.41 -35.25
N GLY A 187 -15.28 -2.60 -35.66
CA GLY A 187 -15.05 -3.84 -34.91
C GLY A 187 -15.56 -5.07 -35.63
N ILE A 188 -15.68 -6.17 -34.89
CA ILE A 188 -16.18 -7.45 -35.41
C ILE A 188 -17.54 -7.71 -34.76
N ILE A 189 -18.58 -7.85 -35.59
CA ILE A 189 -19.95 -8.19 -35.18
C ILE A 189 -20.24 -9.59 -35.71
N VAL A 190 -20.53 -10.53 -34.82
CA VAL A 190 -20.63 -11.95 -35.18
C VAL A 190 -22.00 -12.52 -34.87
N HIS A 191 -22.62 -13.08 -35.90
CA HIS A 191 -23.81 -13.93 -35.83
C HIS A 191 -23.56 -15.37 -36.31
N GLY A 192 -22.52 -15.57 -37.13
CA GLY A 192 -22.06 -16.88 -37.63
C GLY A 192 -20.90 -17.48 -36.83
N ILE A 193 -20.10 -18.33 -37.49
CA ILE A 193 -19.00 -19.06 -36.84
C ILE A 193 -17.75 -18.16 -36.76
N LEU A 194 -17.18 -18.01 -35.57
CA LEU A 194 -15.95 -17.26 -35.33
C LEU A 194 -14.83 -18.18 -34.84
N GLN A 195 -13.77 -18.30 -35.63
CA GLN A 195 -12.58 -19.08 -35.29
C GLN A 195 -11.35 -18.18 -35.25
N ILE A 196 -10.98 -17.73 -34.06
CA ILE A 196 -9.74 -17.01 -33.79
C ILE A 196 -8.81 -17.96 -33.04
N VAL A 197 -7.84 -18.53 -33.77
CA VAL A 197 -7.01 -19.63 -33.27
C VAL A 197 -5.54 -19.25 -33.35
N GLY A 198 -5.03 -18.65 -32.27
CA GLY A 198 -3.61 -18.37 -32.07
C GLY A 198 -2.87 -19.54 -31.42
N THR A 199 -1.56 -19.36 -31.24
CA THR A 199 -0.74 -20.25 -30.40
C THR A 199 -0.02 -19.44 -29.32
N LYS A 200 0.60 -20.13 -28.35
CA LYS A 200 1.42 -19.49 -27.32
C LYS A 200 2.54 -18.62 -27.88
N TYR A 201 3.12 -19.03 -29.00
CA TYR A 201 4.25 -18.35 -29.64
C TYR A 201 3.78 -17.32 -30.67
N ASP A 202 2.63 -17.56 -31.30
CA ASP A 202 2.04 -16.72 -32.34
C ASP A 202 0.58 -16.37 -32.00
N PRO A 203 0.33 -15.52 -30.99
CA PRO A 203 -1.02 -15.10 -30.64
C PRO A 203 -1.63 -14.23 -31.75
N VAL A 204 -2.96 -14.20 -31.82
CA VAL A 204 -3.68 -13.24 -32.68
C VAL A 204 -3.77 -11.89 -31.97
N MET A 205 -3.44 -10.81 -32.67
CA MET A 205 -3.42 -9.44 -32.11
C MET A 205 -4.52 -8.58 -32.75
N LEU A 206 -5.51 -8.15 -31.97
CA LEU A 206 -6.57 -7.23 -32.41
C LEU A 206 -6.47 -5.92 -31.63
N HIS A 207 -6.23 -4.80 -32.32
CA HIS A 207 -5.99 -3.53 -31.63
C HIS A 207 -6.42 -2.28 -32.42
N ALA A 208 -6.49 -1.15 -31.71
CA ALA A 208 -6.85 0.14 -32.31
C ALA A 208 -5.70 0.67 -33.19
N MET A 209 -6.02 1.22 -34.36
CA MET A 209 -5.11 2.06 -35.12
C MET A 209 -4.99 3.43 -34.44
N ASN A 210 -6.11 4.16 -34.38
CA ASN A 210 -6.24 5.47 -33.74
C ASN A 210 -7.56 5.54 -32.96
N GLY A 211 -7.55 6.12 -31.76
CA GLY A 211 -8.74 6.26 -30.92
C GLY A 211 -9.22 4.93 -30.32
N THR A 212 -10.53 4.79 -30.12
CA THR A 212 -11.15 3.59 -29.55
C THR A 212 -12.00 2.89 -30.61
N TRP A 213 -11.72 1.62 -30.86
CA TRP A 213 -12.53 0.76 -31.72
C TRP A 213 -13.57 0.01 -30.88
N ASN A 214 -14.55 -0.65 -31.49
CA ASN A 214 -15.66 -1.26 -30.76
C ASN A 214 -15.25 -2.56 -30.03
N GLY A 215 -14.32 -3.35 -30.56
CA GLY A 215 -13.99 -4.68 -30.03
C GLY A 215 -14.75 -5.79 -30.76
N LEU A 216 -14.96 -6.91 -30.08
CA LEU A 216 -15.73 -8.05 -30.57
C LEU A 216 -17.11 -8.05 -29.91
N CYS A 217 -18.16 -8.09 -30.73
CA CYS A 217 -19.54 -8.30 -30.30
C CYS A 217 -20.07 -9.60 -30.91
N ILE A 218 -20.39 -10.59 -30.08
CA ILE A 218 -20.74 -11.94 -30.50
C ILE A 218 -22.17 -12.26 -30.03
N THR A 219 -23.03 -12.65 -30.96
CA THR A 219 -24.42 -13.06 -30.71
C THR A 219 -24.72 -14.27 -31.58
N PHE A 220 -24.52 -15.49 -31.07
CA PHE A 220 -24.69 -16.71 -31.87
C PHE A 220 -26.13 -16.96 -32.26
N ALA A 221 -26.33 -17.43 -33.50
CA ALA A 221 -27.64 -17.77 -34.03
C ALA A 221 -28.24 -19.06 -33.44
N ASN A 222 -27.40 -20.06 -33.13
CA ASN A 222 -27.80 -21.36 -32.58
C ASN A 222 -26.62 -22.08 -31.89
N ALA A 223 -26.89 -23.24 -31.28
CA ALA A 223 -25.91 -24.06 -30.57
C ALA A 223 -24.76 -24.54 -31.47
N ASP A 224 -25.07 -25.04 -32.67
CA ASP A 224 -24.07 -25.57 -33.60
C ASP A 224 -23.02 -24.52 -34.00
N VAL A 225 -23.45 -23.26 -34.17
CA VAL A 225 -22.57 -22.14 -34.49
C VAL A 225 -21.65 -21.81 -33.32
N ALA A 226 -22.17 -21.84 -32.09
CA ALA A 226 -21.38 -21.57 -30.89
C ALA A 226 -20.34 -22.67 -30.63
N GLU A 227 -20.72 -23.94 -30.76
CA GLU A 227 -19.83 -25.10 -30.59
C GLU A 227 -18.67 -25.10 -31.60
N GLN A 228 -18.93 -24.64 -32.82
CA GLN A 228 -17.91 -24.51 -33.87
C GLN A 228 -17.01 -23.27 -33.70
N SER A 229 -17.37 -22.34 -32.81
CA SER A 229 -16.65 -21.09 -32.59
C SER A 229 -15.61 -21.24 -31.48
N ARG A 230 -14.42 -20.64 -31.68
CA ARG A 230 -13.26 -20.78 -30.78
C ARG A 230 -12.48 -19.47 -30.70
N LEU A 231 -12.09 -19.10 -29.49
CA LEU A 231 -11.20 -17.99 -29.16
C LEU A 231 -10.03 -18.54 -28.35
N THR A 232 -8.89 -18.74 -28.98
CA THR A 232 -7.68 -19.26 -28.32
C THR A 232 -6.46 -18.40 -28.62
N TYR A 233 -5.67 -18.07 -27.60
CA TYR A 233 -4.44 -17.27 -27.73
C TYR A 233 -4.67 -15.95 -28.49
N LEU A 234 -5.59 -15.14 -27.98
CA LEU A 234 -6.02 -13.88 -28.58
C LEU A 234 -5.73 -12.70 -27.63
N SER A 235 -5.17 -11.62 -28.17
CA SER A 235 -5.04 -10.32 -27.50
C SER A 235 -5.97 -9.28 -28.11
N VAL A 236 -6.80 -8.64 -27.28
CA VAL A 236 -7.71 -7.55 -27.64
C VAL A 236 -7.34 -6.30 -26.84
N SER A 237 -7.02 -5.20 -27.51
CA SER A 237 -6.63 -3.97 -26.83
C SER A 237 -7.13 -2.67 -27.44
N GLY A 238 -7.30 -1.63 -26.62
CA GLY A 238 -7.72 -0.29 -27.05
C GLY A 238 -9.17 -0.20 -27.54
N SER A 239 -10.03 -1.15 -27.18
CA SER A 239 -11.42 -1.24 -27.60
C SER A 239 -12.40 -0.76 -26.53
N LYS A 240 -13.63 -0.46 -26.94
CA LYS A 240 -14.73 -0.11 -26.04
C LYS A 240 -15.26 -1.36 -25.32
N PHE A 241 -15.61 -2.41 -26.05
CA PHE A 241 -16.28 -3.57 -25.45
C PHE A 241 -15.32 -4.69 -25.02
N GLY A 242 -14.04 -4.65 -25.44
CA GLY A 242 -13.15 -5.79 -25.30
C GLY A 242 -13.70 -6.95 -26.10
N ILE A 243 -14.11 -7.99 -25.37
CA ILE A 243 -14.91 -9.10 -25.89
C ILE A 243 -16.27 -9.05 -25.20
N ARG A 244 -17.33 -8.88 -25.98
CA ARG A 244 -18.72 -8.88 -25.51
C ARG A 244 -19.48 -10.01 -26.18
N ILE A 245 -20.01 -10.91 -25.37
CA ILE A 245 -20.83 -12.05 -25.80
C ILE A 245 -22.24 -11.82 -25.29
N GLU A 246 -23.18 -11.70 -26.21
CA GLU A 246 -24.61 -11.50 -26.01
C GLU A 246 -25.35 -12.79 -26.39
N SER A 247 -25.12 -13.84 -25.61
CA SER A 247 -25.68 -15.17 -25.86
C SER A 247 -25.55 -16.06 -24.62
N PHE A 248 -26.45 -17.05 -24.48
CA PHE A 248 -26.28 -18.16 -23.53
C PHE A 248 -25.19 -19.13 -23.91
N LEU A 249 -24.90 -19.19 -25.20
CA LEU A 249 -23.94 -20.10 -25.76
C LEU A 249 -22.61 -19.34 -25.82
N LEU A 250 -21.55 -19.98 -25.35
CA LEU A 250 -20.20 -19.42 -25.42
C LEU A 250 -19.36 -20.23 -26.40
N PRO A 251 -18.43 -19.58 -27.11
CA PRO A 251 -17.41 -20.34 -27.82
C PRO A 251 -16.47 -21.01 -26.82
N GLN A 252 -15.61 -21.90 -27.29
CA GLN A 252 -14.45 -22.30 -26.50
C GLN A 252 -13.55 -21.07 -26.28
N ILE A 253 -13.29 -20.70 -25.02
CA ILE A 253 -12.48 -19.54 -24.64
C ILE A 253 -11.29 -19.99 -23.80
N GLU A 254 -10.08 -19.79 -24.31
CA GLU A 254 -8.84 -20.14 -23.60
C GLU A 254 -7.70 -19.17 -23.93
N ASN A 255 -6.86 -18.82 -22.95
CA ASN A 255 -5.64 -18.01 -23.16
C ASN A 255 -5.95 -16.65 -23.83
N ILE A 256 -6.82 -15.85 -23.21
CA ILE A 256 -7.23 -14.53 -23.73
C ILE A 256 -6.54 -13.41 -22.95
N ILE A 257 -6.07 -12.37 -23.64
CA ILE A 257 -5.57 -11.14 -23.04
C ILE A 257 -6.46 -9.98 -23.47
N SER A 258 -7.19 -9.39 -22.52
CA SER A 258 -7.98 -8.17 -22.72
C SER A 258 -7.32 -7.02 -21.96
N ASN A 259 -6.66 -6.12 -22.69
CA ASN A 259 -5.80 -5.08 -22.11
C ASN A 259 -6.20 -3.68 -22.56
N ASN A 260 -6.34 -2.75 -21.61
CA ASN A 260 -6.57 -1.32 -21.90
C ASN A 260 -7.83 -1.07 -22.76
N ASN A 261 -8.90 -1.82 -22.48
CA ASN A 261 -10.23 -1.63 -23.06
C ASN A 261 -11.12 -0.81 -22.10
N ASP A 262 -12.31 -0.35 -22.52
CA ASP A 262 -13.27 0.17 -21.53
C ASP A 262 -13.75 -0.99 -20.66
N ASN A 263 -14.29 -2.08 -21.23
CA ASN A 263 -14.55 -3.34 -20.51
C ASN A 263 -13.67 -4.48 -21.04
N GLY A 264 -13.30 -5.43 -20.17
CA GLY A 264 -12.41 -6.53 -20.53
C GLY A 264 -13.11 -7.68 -21.29
N LEU A 265 -13.78 -8.58 -20.55
CA LEU A 265 -14.66 -9.63 -21.07
C LEU A 265 -16.05 -9.46 -20.44
N THR A 266 -17.09 -9.34 -21.26
CA THR A 266 -18.47 -9.21 -20.80
C THR A 266 -19.32 -10.33 -21.42
N ILE A 267 -19.97 -11.11 -20.57
CA ILE A 267 -20.96 -12.12 -20.95
C ILE A 267 -22.32 -11.62 -20.46
N LEU A 268 -23.21 -11.38 -21.42
CA LEU A 268 -24.60 -11.02 -21.21
C LEU A 268 -25.44 -12.19 -21.73
N ALA A 269 -25.84 -13.07 -20.82
CA ALA A 269 -26.69 -14.20 -21.13
C ALA A 269 -28.15 -13.76 -20.95
N TYR A 270 -28.80 -13.41 -22.07
CA TYR A 270 -30.22 -13.05 -22.11
C TYR A 270 -30.90 -13.66 -23.34
N ASN A 271 -32.20 -13.97 -23.21
CA ASN A 271 -32.99 -14.58 -24.26
C ASN A 271 -33.76 -13.50 -25.01
N ASP A 272 -33.16 -12.98 -26.09
CA ASP A 272 -33.83 -12.00 -26.95
C ASP A 272 -34.81 -12.63 -27.95
N ASN A 273 -34.85 -13.97 -28.08
CA ASN A 273 -35.64 -14.64 -29.12
C ASN A 273 -36.39 -15.87 -28.56
N ASN A 274 -37.71 -15.89 -28.72
CA ASN A 274 -38.65 -16.97 -28.34
C ASN A 274 -38.36 -18.39 -28.94
N ASN A 275 -37.16 -18.67 -29.44
CA ASN A 275 -36.80 -19.96 -30.05
C ASN A 275 -36.13 -20.96 -29.08
N PHE A 276 -35.91 -20.59 -27.82
CA PHE A 276 -35.50 -21.50 -26.74
C PHE A 276 -36.58 -21.61 -25.67
N SER A 277 -37.83 -21.80 -26.10
CA SER A 277 -39.04 -21.70 -25.26
C SER A 277 -39.33 -22.90 -24.35
N ASP A 278 -38.47 -23.92 -24.33
CA ASP A 278 -38.68 -25.10 -23.50
C ASP A 278 -37.53 -25.31 -22.52
N VAL A 279 -37.92 -25.38 -21.23
CA VAL A 279 -37.13 -25.75 -20.04
C VAL A 279 -36.24 -24.63 -19.48
N ARG A 280 -36.22 -24.54 -18.13
CA ARG A 280 -35.24 -23.75 -17.36
C ARG A 280 -33.83 -24.21 -17.75
N ASN A 281 -33.27 -23.63 -18.80
CA ASN A 281 -32.05 -24.13 -19.40
C ASN A 281 -30.85 -23.64 -18.59
N ILE A 282 -30.40 -24.51 -17.68
CA ILE A 282 -29.08 -24.43 -17.06
C ILE A 282 -28.04 -24.59 -18.16
N PHE A 283 -27.13 -23.64 -18.27
CA PHE A 283 -25.99 -23.71 -19.18
C PHE A 283 -24.69 -23.75 -18.39
N ASN A 284 -23.75 -24.61 -18.82
CA ASN A 284 -22.49 -24.86 -18.14
C ASN A 284 -21.32 -24.35 -19.00
N HIS A 285 -20.51 -23.45 -18.47
CA HIS A 285 -19.36 -22.89 -19.19
C HIS A 285 -18.09 -22.89 -18.37
N THR A 286 -16.97 -23.18 -19.02
CA THR A 286 -15.64 -23.07 -18.43
C THR A 286 -14.86 -21.99 -19.14
N LEU A 287 -14.37 -21.02 -18.37
CA LEU A 287 -13.46 -19.97 -18.82
C LEU A 287 -12.08 -20.24 -18.23
N LYS A 288 -11.05 -20.35 -19.07
CA LYS A 288 -9.72 -20.74 -18.64
C LYS A 288 -8.65 -19.74 -19.11
N LYS A 289 -7.75 -19.35 -18.21
CA LYS A 289 -6.55 -18.53 -18.51
C LYS A 289 -6.89 -17.21 -19.20
N ILE A 290 -7.77 -16.42 -18.58
CA ILE A 290 -8.16 -15.09 -19.10
C ILE A 290 -7.43 -14.03 -18.30
N THR A 291 -6.70 -13.16 -18.98
CA THR A 291 -6.02 -12.01 -18.40
C THR A 291 -6.76 -10.73 -18.80
N ALA A 292 -7.49 -10.11 -17.87
CA ALA A 292 -8.22 -8.86 -18.09
C ALA A 292 -7.57 -7.73 -17.30
N ILE A 293 -6.78 -6.89 -17.96
CA ILE A 293 -5.94 -5.89 -17.28
C ILE A 293 -6.12 -4.47 -17.80
N ASN A 294 -5.90 -3.49 -16.91
CA ASN A 294 -5.91 -2.06 -17.23
C ASN A 294 -7.22 -1.55 -17.87
N ASN A 295 -8.36 -2.22 -17.65
CA ASN A 295 -9.62 -1.79 -18.26
C ASN A 295 -10.24 -0.61 -17.48
N ARG A 296 -10.89 0.31 -18.19
CA ARG A 296 -11.50 1.51 -17.58
C ARG A 296 -12.73 1.22 -16.73
N GLU A 297 -13.35 0.07 -16.96
CA GLU A 297 -14.53 -0.43 -16.25
C GLU A 297 -14.24 -1.76 -15.53
N ASN A 298 -14.92 -2.84 -15.88
CA ASN A 298 -14.75 -4.16 -15.27
C ASN A 298 -13.75 -5.01 -16.05
N GLY A 299 -12.99 -5.85 -15.36
CA GLY A 299 -12.13 -6.84 -16.00
C GLY A 299 -12.96 -7.96 -16.64
N VAL A 300 -13.71 -8.70 -15.82
CA VAL A 300 -14.66 -9.71 -16.27
C VAL A 300 -16.04 -9.39 -15.72
N SER A 301 -17.09 -9.52 -16.54
CA SER A 301 -18.48 -9.34 -16.13
C SER A 301 -19.34 -10.46 -16.68
N VAL A 302 -20.15 -11.08 -15.82
CA VAL A 302 -21.15 -12.09 -16.18
C VAL A 302 -22.51 -11.64 -15.66
N ARG A 303 -23.49 -11.55 -16.56
CA ARG A 303 -24.85 -11.13 -16.24
C ARG A 303 -25.86 -12.09 -16.85
N THR A 304 -26.85 -12.52 -16.07
CA THR A 304 -27.99 -13.31 -16.55
C THR A 304 -29.29 -12.53 -16.44
N ALA A 305 -30.28 -12.83 -17.29
CA ALA A 305 -31.62 -12.27 -17.12
C ALA A 305 -32.33 -12.88 -15.91
N LYS A 306 -33.40 -12.21 -15.43
CA LYS A 306 -34.08 -12.54 -14.16
C LYS A 306 -34.66 -13.96 -14.08
N GLN A 307 -34.92 -14.61 -15.22
CA GLN A 307 -35.57 -15.92 -15.29
C GLN A 307 -34.60 -17.07 -15.62
N GLU A 308 -33.31 -16.79 -15.72
CA GLU A 308 -32.30 -17.74 -16.21
C GLU A 308 -31.20 -17.99 -15.17
N SER A 309 -30.64 -19.20 -15.21
CA SER A 309 -29.57 -19.64 -14.33
C SER A 309 -28.33 -20.04 -15.14
N GLY A 310 -27.17 -19.47 -14.80
CA GLY A 310 -25.90 -19.79 -15.46
C GLY A 310 -24.92 -20.49 -14.53
N HIS A 311 -24.26 -21.54 -15.02
CA HIS A 311 -23.17 -22.23 -14.31
C HIS A 311 -21.83 -21.91 -14.97
N PHE A 312 -20.89 -21.39 -14.18
CA PHE A 312 -19.60 -20.92 -14.67
C PHE A 312 -18.45 -21.47 -13.83
N VAL A 313 -17.48 -22.09 -14.49
CA VAL A 313 -16.18 -22.43 -13.91
C VAL A 313 -15.15 -21.42 -14.42
N LEU A 314 -14.57 -20.66 -13.50
CA LEU A 314 -13.55 -19.65 -13.78
C LEU A 314 -12.20 -20.16 -13.28
N GLU A 315 -11.33 -20.58 -14.19
CA GLU A 315 -10.05 -21.23 -13.87
C GLU A 315 -8.88 -20.37 -14.36
N GLU A 316 -7.92 -20.10 -13.48
CA GLU A 316 -6.69 -19.34 -13.81
C GLU A 316 -6.98 -17.95 -14.42
N ILE A 317 -8.04 -17.27 -13.95
CA ILE A 317 -8.38 -15.91 -14.40
C ILE A 317 -7.52 -14.91 -13.65
N VAL A 318 -6.90 -13.97 -14.37
CA VAL A 318 -6.13 -12.86 -13.81
C VAL A 318 -6.77 -11.56 -14.22
N SER A 319 -7.38 -10.86 -13.28
CA SER A 319 -8.03 -9.58 -13.51
C SER A 319 -7.36 -8.54 -12.63
N GLU A 320 -6.60 -7.61 -13.20
CA GLU A 320 -5.80 -6.66 -12.42
C GLU A 320 -5.84 -5.25 -13.00
N SER A 321 -5.60 -4.24 -12.15
CA SER A 321 -5.55 -2.84 -12.57
C SER A 321 -6.81 -2.32 -13.28
N ASN A 322 -7.92 -3.05 -13.19
CA ASN A 322 -9.21 -2.62 -13.69
C ASN A 322 -9.77 -1.55 -12.78
N GLN A 323 -10.33 -0.50 -13.35
CA GLN A 323 -10.73 0.62 -12.53
C GLN A 323 -11.96 0.27 -11.66
N ILE A 324 -12.99 -0.45 -12.16
CA ILE A 324 -14.21 -0.84 -11.40
C ILE A 324 -14.01 -2.11 -10.63
N ASN A 325 -14.40 -3.23 -11.22
CA ASN A 325 -14.35 -4.51 -10.55
C ASN A 325 -13.37 -5.41 -11.29
N GLY A 326 -12.69 -6.28 -10.54
CA GLY A 326 -11.97 -7.38 -11.16
C GLY A 326 -12.96 -8.35 -11.81
N LEU A 327 -13.99 -8.75 -11.06
CA LEU A 327 -15.12 -9.56 -11.49
C LEU A 327 -16.46 -8.92 -11.07
N LEU A 328 -17.42 -8.87 -11.98
CA LEU A 328 -18.81 -8.50 -11.71
C LEU A 328 -19.73 -9.68 -12.02
N LEU A 329 -20.55 -10.11 -11.05
CA LEU A 329 -21.54 -11.18 -11.20
C LEU A 329 -22.94 -10.63 -10.92
N GLU A 330 -23.89 -10.81 -11.83
CA GLU A 330 -25.26 -10.30 -11.71
C GLU A 330 -26.29 -11.33 -12.20
N GLY A 331 -27.31 -11.59 -11.39
CA GLY A 331 -28.40 -12.55 -11.71
C GLY A 331 -28.32 -13.86 -10.93
N THR A 332 -29.03 -14.90 -11.40
CA THR A 332 -29.00 -16.24 -10.79
C THR A 332 -27.82 -17.03 -11.33
N LEU A 333 -26.80 -17.25 -10.50
CA LEU A 333 -25.51 -17.77 -10.95
C LEU A 333 -24.97 -18.87 -10.01
N HIS A 334 -24.38 -19.89 -10.61
CA HIS A 334 -23.63 -20.94 -9.94
C HIS A 334 -22.17 -20.86 -10.40
N VAL A 335 -21.32 -20.19 -9.63
CA VAL A 335 -19.95 -19.88 -10.04
C VAL A 335 -18.94 -20.63 -9.17
N THR A 336 -18.02 -21.34 -9.81
CA THR A 336 -16.85 -21.95 -9.18
C THR A 336 -15.59 -21.23 -9.67
N ILE A 337 -14.80 -20.67 -8.75
CA ILE A 337 -13.56 -19.95 -9.04
C ILE A 337 -12.38 -20.77 -8.55
N ILE A 338 -11.41 -21.06 -9.41
CA ILE A 338 -10.25 -21.90 -9.12
C ILE A 338 -8.97 -21.17 -9.52
N SER A 339 -7.99 -21.11 -8.62
CA SER A 339 -6.64 -20.59 -8.89
C SER A 339 -6.62 -19.22 -9.58
N SER A 340 -7.56 -18.34 -9.22
CA SER A 340 -7.80 -17.08 -9.92
C SER A 340 -7.47 -15.86 -9.06
N GLN A 341 -7.25 -14.73 -9.71
CA GLN A 341 -6.82 -13.47 -9.10
C GLN A 341 -7.72 -12.33 -9.59
N PHE A 342 -8.43 -11.67 -8.68
CA PHE A 342 -9.32 -10.55 -9.01
C PHE A 342 -8.96 -9.32 -8.17
N PHE A 343 -8.28 -8.37 -8.81
CA PHE A 343 -7.83 -7.10 -8.26
C PHE A 343 -8.41 -5.92 -9.04
N SER A 344 -8.84 -4.89 -8.30
CA SER A 344 -9.28 -3.63 -8.90
C SER A 344 -8.60 -2.41 -8.27
N ASN A 345 -8.60 -1.30 -9.00
CA ASN A 345 -7.96 -0.08 -8.56
C ASN A 345 -8.88 0.85 -7.75
N ASN A 346 -10.20 0.74 -7.88
CA ASN A 346 -11.10 1.75 -7.28
C ASN A 346 -12.36 1.21 -6.59
N LYS A 347 -12.99 0.12 -7.10
CA LYS A 347 -14.18 -0.46 -6.45
C LYS A 347 -13.88 -1.80 -5.78
N ASP A 348 -14.33 -2.94 -6.31
CA ASP A 348 -14.21 -4.23 -5.61
C ASP A 348 -13.33 -5.22 -6.38
N GLY A 349 -12.68 -6.16 -5.72
CA GLY A 349 -12.04 -7.29 -6.42
C GLY A 349 -13.10 -8.10 -7.15
N ILE A 350 -14.09 -8.58 -6.40
CA ILE A 350 -15.32 -9.19 -6.88
C ILE A 350 -16.51 -8.41 -6.33
N SER A 351 -17.44 -8.03 -7.20
CA SER A 351 -18.71 -7.39 -6.84
C SER A 351 -19.87 -8.26 -7.31
N THR A 352 -20.82 -8.59 -6.45
CA THR A 352 -21.93 -9.49 -6.79
C THR A 352 -23.31 -8.89 -6.49
N TYR A 353 -24.24 -9.16 -7.41
CA TYR A 353 -25.67 -8.88 -7.35
C TYR A 353 -26.42 -10.19 -7.62
N LEU A 354 -26.21 -11.16 -6.73
CA LEU A 354 -26.75 -12.52 -6.87
C LEU A 354 -28.24 -12.55 -6.51
N ALA A 355 -29.01 -13.31 -7.28
CA ALA A 355 -30.40 -13.65 -6.95
C ALA A 355 -30.47 -14.88 -6.03
N ASN A 356 -31.65 -15.10 -5.42
CA ASN A 356 -31.89 -16.23 -4.53
C ASN A 356 -31.55 -17.57 -5.19
N GLY A 357 -30.91 -18.47 -4.45
CA GLY A 357 -30.48 -19.78 -4.94
C GLY A 357 -29.11 -19.79 -5.62
N SER A 358 -28.46 -18.64 -5.81
CA SER A 358 -27.12 -18.56 -6.38
C SER A 358 -26.05 -19.19 -5.48
N THR A 359 -25.03 -19.77 -6.09
CA THR A 359 -23.87 -20.37 -5.38
C THR A 359 -22.56 -19.74 -5.87
N LEU A 360 -21.66 -19.43 -4.95
CA LEU A 360 -20.30 -18.95 -5.24
C LEU A 360 -19.29 -19.79 -4.46
N GLU A 361 -18.54 -20.64 -5.14
CA GLU A 361 -17.49 -21.45 -4.54
C GLU A 361 -16.12 -20.98 -5.04
N VAL A 362 -15.16 -20.86 -4.13
CA VAL A 362 -13.83 -20.31 -4.41
C VAL A 362 -12.76 -21.20 -3.83
N TYR A 363 -11.77 -21.55 -4.64
CA TYR A 363 -10.64 -22.40 -4.29
C TYR A 363 -9.32 -21.72 -4.69
N ASP A 364 -8.33 -21.74 -3.79
CA ASP A 364 -6.93 -21.37 -4.06
C ASP A 364 -6.74 -20.03 -4.78
N SER A 365 -7.62 -19.07 -4.49
CA SER A 365 -7.70 -17.81 -5.21
C SER A 365 -7.25 -16.62 -4.36
N SER A 366 -7.07 -15.47 -4.99
CA SER A 366 -6.75 -14.23 -4.28
C SER A 366 -7.58 -13.06 -4.79
N PHE A 367 -8.21 -12.35 -3.85
CA PHE A 367 -9.08 -11.22 -4.18
C PHE A 367 -8.58 -9.97 -3.49
N GLY A 368 -8.62 -8.86 -4.21
CA GLY A 368 -8.42 -7.59 -3.56
C GLY A 368 -8.79 -6.34 -4.31
N SER A 369 -8.61 -5.21 -3.64
CA SER A 369 -8.81 -3.91 -4.26
C SER A 369 -7.95 -2.84 -3.60
N ASN A 370 -7.48 -1.89 -4.39
CA ASN A 370 -6.96 -0.60 -3.91
C ASN A 370 -8.10 0.37 -3.53
N GLY A 371 -9.33 -0.01 -3.87
CA GLY A 371 -10.58 0.66 -3.61
C GLY A 371 -11.27 0.19 -2.33
N GLN A 372 -12.41 -0.47 -2.49
CA GLN A 372 -13.44 -0.78 -1.49
C GLN A 372 -13.19 -2.12 -0.82
N HIS A 373 -13.62 -3.20 -1.46
CA HIS A 373 -13.63 -4.53 -0.85
C HIS A 373 -12.89 -5.52 -1.76
N GLY A 374 -12.32 -6.57 -1.17
CA GLY A 374 -11.86 -7.72 -1.95
C GLY A 374 -13.05 -8.47 -2.55
N LEU A 375 -14.06 -8.73 -1.72
CA LEU A 375 -15.35 -9.32 -2.13
C LEU A 375 -16.50 -8.49 -1.55
N GLN A 376 -17.40 -8.03 -2.42
CA GLN A 376 -18.65 -7.36 -2.05
C GLN A 376 -19.84 -8.19 -2.53
N ILE A 377 -20.74 -8.54 -1.61
CA ILE A 377 -22.02 -9.17 -1.89
C ILE A 377 -23.12 -8.22 -1.42
N GLN A 378 -23.85 -7.62 -2.36
CA GLN A 378 -24.82 -6.57 -2.01
C GLN A 378 -26.14 -7.11 -1.47
N ASN A 379 -26.55 -8.31 -1.89
CA ASN A 379 -27.76 -8.96 -1.42
C ASN A 379 -27.46 -10.43 -1.10
N GLY A 380 -27.33 -10.75 0.18
CA GLY A 380 -27.04 -12.09 0.68
C GLY A 380 -28.30 -12.93 0.94
N GLN A 381 -29.33 -12.83 0.11
CA GLN A 381 -30.60 -13.55 0.32
C GLN A 381 -30.55 -14.95 -0.30
N GLN A 382 -30.66 -15.99 0.52
CA GLN A 382 -30.69 -17.39 0.09
C GLN A 382 -29.52 -17.77 -0.84
N VAL A 383 -28.35 -17.18 -0.59
CA VAL A 383 -27.12 -17.48 -1.33
C VAL A 383 -26.24 -18.44 -0.55
N GLN A 384 -25.47 -19.26 -1.28
CA GLN A 384 -24.44 -20.10 -0.68
C GLN A 384 -23.06 -19.63 -1.15
N VAL A 385 -22.18 -19.30 -0.21
CA VAL A 385 -20.82 -18.84 -0.50
C VAL A 385 -19.83 -19.68 0.27
N LYS A 386 -18.91 -20.32 -0.45
CA LYS A 386 -17.84 -21.12 0.14
C LYS A 386 -16.49 -20.64 -0.37
N CYS A 387 -15.54 -20.44 0.52
CA CYS A 387 -14.17 -20.07 0.17
C CYS A 387 -13.18 -20.98 0.90
N PHE A 388 -12.26 -21.56 0.15
CA PHE A 388 -11.24 -22.48 0.63
C PHE A 388 -9.85 -21.95 0.26
N SER A 389 -8.93 -21.94 1.22
CA SER A 389 -7.51 -21.59 1.02
C SER A 389 -7.27 -20.23 0.33
N THR A 390 -8.26 -19.35 0.39
CA THR A 390 -8.34 -18.08 -0.36
C THR A 390 -7.71 -16.94 0.42
N THR A 391 -7.00 -16.05 -0.29
CA THR A 391 -6.37 -14.87 0.31
C THR A 391 -7.17 -13.61 0.03
N PHE A 392 -7.61 -12.92 1.07
CA PHE A 392 -8.35 -11.65 0.97
C PHE A 392 -7.45 -10.46 1.33
N LYS A 393 -7.30 -9.53 0.38
CA LYS A 393 -6.53 -8.28 0.52
C LYS A 393 -7.41 -7.07 0.18
N ALA A 394 -7.53 -6.07 1.05
CA ALA A 394 -8.17 -4.80 0.72
C ALA A 394 -7.30 -3.65 1.25
N HIS A 395 -6.91 -2.77 0.34
CA HIS A 395 -6.08 -1.61 0.64
C HIS A 395 -6.95 -0.37 0.82
N ASN A 396 -6.56 0.44 1.80
CA ASN A 396 -6.87 1.85 1.99
C ASN A 396 -8.25 2.28 2.51
N SER A 397 -9.37 1.56 2.33
CA SER A 397 -10.66 2.17 2.80
C SER A 397 -11.89 1.30 3.08
N GLY A 398 -11.85 -0.02 2.97
CA GLY A 398 -12.99 -0.89 3.34
C GLY A 398 -12.57 -2.22 3.95
N GLU A 399 -13.55 -3.00 4.40
CA GLU A 399 -13.37 -4.38 4.85
C GLU A 399 -12.96 -5.28 3.66
N ALA A 400 -12.14 -6.30 3.90
CA ALA A 400 -11.73 -7.22 2.85
C ALA A 400 -12.92 -7.99 2.24
N VAL A 401 -13.92 -8.31 3.06
CA VAL A 401 -15.19 -8.89 2.62
C VAL A 401 -16.34 -8.10 3.23
N LEU A 402 -17.28 -7.66 2.40
CA LEU A 402 -18.53 -7.03 2.84
C LEU A 402 -19.73 -7.75 2.27
N VAL A 403 -20.63 -8.19 3.15
CA VAL A 403 -21.89 -8.83 2.80
C VAL A 403 -23.04 -8.08 3.45
N LYS A 404 -24.06 -7.71 2.67
CA LYS A 404 -25.24 -6.96 3.15
C LYS A 404 -26.53 -7.74 2.93
N ASN A 405 -27.55 -7.45 3.74
CA ASN A 405 -28.91 -7.98 3.63
C ASN A 405 -28.93 -9.52 3.63
N ILE A 406 -28.41 -10.13 4.69
CA ILE A 406 -28.19 -11.57 4.75
C ILE A 406 -29.44 -12.26 5.33
N ASN A 407 -30.10 -13.09 4.53
CA ASN A 407 -31.30 -13.79 4.96
C ASN A 407 -31.34 -15.21 4.37
N GLY A 408 -31.43 -16.25 5.20
CA GLY A 408 -31.47 -17.63 4.72
C GLY A 408 -30.19 -18.09 4.01
N ALA A 409 -29.04 -17.46 4.30
CA ALA A 409 -27.80 -17.70 3.58
C ALA A 409 -26.86 -18.68 4.29
N ASN A 410 -25.93 -19.27 3.54
CA ASN A 410 -24.88 -20.12 4.08
C ASN A 410 -23.50 -19.61 3.64
N PHE A 411 -22.67 -19.21 4.60
CA PHE A 411 -21.31 -18.74 4.38
C PHE A 411 -20.33 -19.69 5.08
N LEU A 412 -19.39 -20.25 4.31
CA LEU A 412 -18.31 -21.09 4.81
C LEU A 412 -16.97 -20.53 4.31
N LEU A 413 -16.12 -20.10 5.24
CA LEU A 413 -14.76 -19.66 4.95
C LEU A 413 -13.79 -20.56 5.71
N ASP A 414 -13.03 -21.38 4.99
CA ASP A 414 -12.12 -22.36 5.55
C ASP A 414 -10.69 -22.18 5.01
N ASP A 415 -9.70 -22.32 5.89
CA ASP A 415 -8.26 -22.14 5.62
C ASP A 415 -7.90 -20.81 4.91
N CYS A 416 -8.72 -19.78 5.11
CA CYS A 416 -8.57 -18.49 4.43
C CYS A 416 -7.55 -17.58 5.14
N ARG A 417 -6.96 -16.63 4.40
CA ARG A 417 -5.89 -15.74 4.88
C ARG A 417 -6.27 -14.27 4.74
N TRP A 418 -6.21 -13.53 5.85
CA TRP A 418 -6.42 -12.08 5.91
C TRP A 418 -5.17 -11.41 6.45
N ARG A 419 -4.52 -10.58 5.64
CA ARG A 419 -3.26 -9.92 6.02
C ARG A 419 -3.28 -8.44 5.71
N SER A 420 -2.99 -7.63 6.74
CA SER A 420 -2.77 -6.17 6.60
C SER A 420 -3.96 -5.40 5.99
N ASN A 421 -5.19 -5.86 6.24
CA ASN A 421 -6.41 -5.21 5.77
C ASN A 421 -6.86 -4.07 6.71
N ASN A 422 -7.66 -3.11 6.23
CA ASN A 422 -8.30 -2.07 7.05
C ASN A 422 -9.60 -2.52 7.75
N GLY A 423 -9.95 -3.79 7.59
CA GLY A 423 -11.05 -4.52 8.21
C GLY A 423 -11.07 -5.93 7.58
N GLY A 424 -11.49 -6.95 8.32
CA GLY A 424 -11.49 -8.33 7.81
C GLY A 424 -12.76 -8.65 7.03
N ILE A 425 -13.78 -9.15 7.72
CA ILE A 425 -15.09 -9.46 7.17
C ILE A 425 -16.19 -8.72 7.93
N ALA A 426 -17.18 -8.19 7.21
CA ALA A 426 -18.37 -7.58 7.78
C ALA A 426 -19.64 -8.19 7.17
N PHE A 427 -20.45 -8.80 8.02
CA PHE A 427 -21.80 -9.27 7.74
C PHE A 427 -22.80 -8.26 8.29
N ARG A 428 -23.65 -7.70 7.42
CA ARG A 428 -24.62 -6.67 7.79
C ARG A 428 -26.05 -7.18 7.64
N ASP A 429 -26.90 -6.88 8.62
CA ASP A 429 -28.33 -7.24 8.64
C ASP A 429 -28.56 -8.77 8.52
N VAL A 430 -28.07 -9.55 9.50
CA VAL A 430 -28.09 -11.02 9.47
C VAL A 430 -29.37 -11.62 10.04
N THR A 431 -30.06 -12.47 9.26
CA THR A 431 -31.29 -13.18 9.67
C THR A 431 -31.29 -14.63 9.18
N ASP A 432 -31.70 -15.58 10.02
CA ASP A 432 -31.91 -17.01 9.67
C ASP A 432 -30.78 -17.63 8.83
N SER A 433 -29.51 -17.35 9.14
CA SER A 433 -28.36 -17.71 8.30
C SER A 433 -27.28 -18.50 9.04
N ASN A 434 -26.44 -19.24 8.31
CA ASN A 434 -25.29 -19.95 8.86
C ASN A 434 -23.99 -19.27 8.42
N LEU A 435 -23.16 -18.85 9.38
CA LEU A 435 -21.89 -18.16 9.14
C LEU A 435 -20.75 -18.95 9.82
N HIS A 436 -19.95 -19.67 9.03
CA HIS A 436 -18.86 -20.51 9.51
C HIS A 436 -17.50 -19.93 9.08
N LEU A 437 -16.66 -19.62 10.07
CA LEU A 437 -15.28 -19.14 9.89
C LEU A 437 -14.34 -20.16 10.53
N LEU A 438 -13.66 -20.96 9.71
CA LEU A 438 -12.88 -22.12 10.15
C LEU A 438 -11.42 -21.97 9.72
N ASN A 439 -10.48 -22.40 10.57
CA ASN A 439 -9.05 -22.55 10.25
C ASN A 439 -8.37 -21.28 9.67
N GLY A 440 -8.95 -20.09 9.90
CA GLY A 440 -8.51 -18.85 9.27
C GLY A 440 -7.29 -18.21 9.94
N ASN A 441 -6.46 -17.53 9.15
CA ASN A 441 -5.30 -16.78 9.65
C ASN A 441 -5.49 -15.27 9.47
N TRP A 442 -5.68 -14.56 10.58
CA TRP A 442 -6.01 -13.14 10.63
C TRP A 442 -4.84 -12.37 11.21
N MET A 443 -4.05 -11.72 10.37
CA MET A 443 -2.77 -11.14 10.77
C MET A 443 -2.63 -9.66 10.39
N ARG A 444 -2.27 -8.81 11.37
CA ARG A 444 -1.99 -7.38 11.14
C ARG A 444 -3.15 -6.58 10.52
N ASN A 445 -4.39 -7.05 10.66
CA ASN A 445 -5.55 -6.27 10.22
C ASN A 445 -5.74 -5.07 11.16
N ARG A 446 -6.13 -3.93 10.60
CA ARG A 446 -6.46 -2.70 11.32
C ARG A 446 -7.98 -2.62 11.45
N GLY A 447 -8.51 -2.37 12.63
CA GLY A 447 -9.96 -2.39 12.90
C GLY A 447 -10.47 -3.79 13.16
N ALA A 448 -11.78 -3.98 13.00
CA ALA A 448 -12.40 -5.26 13.28
C ALA A 448 -12.10 -6.32 12.22
N SER A 449 -11.72 -7.50 12.70
CA SER A 449 -11.41 -8.65 11.86
C SER A 449 -12.69 -9.38 11.47
N VAL A 450 -13.63 -9.54 12.39
CA VAL A 450 -14.94 -10.12 12.13
C VAL A 450 -16.00 -9.21 12.72
N ILE A 451 -16.95 -8.76 11.90
CA ILE A 451 -18.15 -8.05 12.33
C ILE A 451 -19.37 -8.81 11.82
N ALA A 452 -20.34 -9.06 12.69
CA ALA A 452 -21.71 -9.38 12.29
C ALA A 452 -22.67 -8.51 13.11
N ASP A 453 -23.54 -7.76 12.43
CA ASP A 453 -24.50 -6.87 13.10
C ASP A 453 -25.96 -7.20 12.81
N LYS A 454 -26.82 -6.68 13.68
CA LYS A 454 -28.28 -6.85 13.67
C LYS A 454 -28.72 -8.31 13.53
N ILE A 455 -28.00 -9.22 14.18
CA ILE A 455 -28.26 -10.66 14.16
C ILE A 455 -29.64 -10.95 14.79
N LYS A 456 -30.47 -11.73 14.10
CA LYS A 456 -31.78 -12.20 14.59
C LYS A 456 -32.20 -13.54 13.95
N GLY A 457 -33.31 -14.11 14.44
CA GLY A 457 -33.85 -15.38 13.95
C GLY A 457 -32.96 -16.58 14.30
N LYS A 458 -33.11 -17.68 13.56
CA LYS A 458 -32.37 -18.95 13.70
C LYS A 458 -30.97 -18.86 13.08
N THR A 459 -30.22 -17.81 13.41
CA THR A 459 -28.87 -17.58 12.88
C THR A 459 -27.84 -18.37 13.68
N ASN A 460 -27.00 -19.14 13.01
CA ASN A 460 -25.87 -19.86 13.61
C ASN A 460 -24.54 -19.24 13.17
N ILE A 461 -23.70 -18.87 14.14
CA ILE A 461 -22.34 -18.35 13.90
C ILE A 461 -21.34 -19.29 14.57
N LEU A 462 -20.45 -19.87 13.77
CA LEU A 462 -19.38 -20.75 14.21
C LEU A 462 -18.02 -20.13 13.86
N ILE A 463 -17.20 -19.86 14.87
CA ILE A 463 -15.83 -19.37 14.71
C ILE A 463 -14.90 -20.38 15.38
N GLU A 464 -14.21 -21.19 14.58
CA GLU A 464 -13.45 -22.33 15.07
C GLU A 464 -12.02 -22.37 14.52
N ASN A 465 -11.06 -22.68 15.40
CA ASN A 465 -9.66 -22.93 15.04
C ASN A 465 -8.99 -21.78 14.25
N ASN A 466 -9.43 -20.54 14.45
CA ASN A 466 -8.82 -19.37 13.83
C ASN A 466 -7.65 -18.83 14.65
N SER A 467 -6.71 -18.19 13.96
CA SER A 467 -5.54 -17.55 14.56
C SER A 467 -5.56 -16.04 14.29
N PHE A 468 -5.93 -15.25 15.31
CA PHE A 468 -5.92 -13.79 15.30
C PHE A 468 -4.62 -13.25 15.90
N ARG A 469 -3.71 -12.76 15.04
CA ARG A 469 -2.38 -12.30 15.45
C ARG A 469 -2.14 -10.84 15.09
N GLN A 470 -1.81 -10.04 16.09
CA GLN A 470 -1.27 -8.68 15.89
C GLN A 470 -2.21 -7.76 15.13
N ASN A 471 -3.53 -7.96 15.26
CA ASN A 471 -4.52 -7.04 14.74
C ASN A 471 -4.54 -5.78 15.62
N MET A 472 -4.75 -4.62 15.01
CA MET A 472 -4.51 -3.31 15.63
C MET A 472 -5.71 -2.38 15.45
N PHE A 473 -5.78 -1.28 16.19
CA PHE A 473 -6.76 -0.21 15.97
C PHE A 473 -6.75 0.31 14.51
N HIS A 474 -7.93 0.58 13.95
CA HIS A 474 -8.08 1.31 12.66
C HIS A 474 -7.99 2.82 12.88
N SER A 475 -8.74 3.31 13.86
CA SER A 475 -8.78 4.71 14.28
C SER A 475 -9.09 4.79 15.77
N ASN A 476 -8.59 5.82 16.46
CA ASN A 476 -8.76 5.98 17.91
C ASN A 476 -10.15 6.49 18.33
N THR A 477 -11.12 6.50 17.41
CA THR A 477 -12.39 7.21 17.56
C THR A 477 -13.62 6.33 17.47
N THR A 478 -13.45 5.06 17.10
CA THR A 478 -14.52 4.07 17.03
C THR A 478 -14.15 2.91 17.94
N LEU A 479 -15.14 2.39 18.68
CA LEU A 479 -15.04 1.12 19.38
C LEU A 479 -14.58 0.06 18.37
N ASN A 480 -13.37 -0.44 18.56
CA ASN A 480 -12.77 -1.44 17.68
C ASN A 480 -12.60 -2.73 18.48
N SER A 481 -13.11 -3.84 17.95
CA SER A 481 -12.82 -5.17 18.48
C SER A 481 -12.22 -6.10 17.45
N VAL A 482 -11.59 -7.21 17.85
CA VAL A 482 -11.16 -8.22 16.87
C VAL A 482 -12.39 -8.91 16.29
N ILE A 483 -13.31 -9.32 17.17
CA ILE A 483 -14.61 -9.90 16.83
C ILE A 483 -15.71 -9.02 17.45
N GLU A 484 -16.66 -8.57 16.64
CA GLU A 484 -17.85 -7.82 17.06
C GLU A 484 -19.12 -8.54 16.60
N LEU A 485 -19.97 -8.96 17.54
CA LEU A 485 -21.27 -9.58 17.26
C LEU A 485 -22.37 -8.76 17.93
N GLY A 486 -23.19 -8.11 17.10
CA GLY A 486 -24.30 -7.26 17.52
C GLY A 486 -25.66 -7.88 17.18
N MET A 487 -26.48 -8.13 18.19
CA MET A 487 -27.83 -8.68 18.02
C MET A 487 -28.87 -7.59 17.86
N ASN A 488 -30.01 -7.93 17.27
CA ASN A 488 -31.23 -7.12 17.23
C ASN A 488 -32.35 -7.81 18.03
N GLU A 489 -33.53 -7.19 18.10
CA GLU A 489 -34.74 -7.84 18.61
C GLU A 489 -35.00 -9.18 17.87
N ASN A 490 -35.56 -10.17 18.58
CA ASN A 490 -35.80 -11.55 18.12
C ASN A 490 -34.53 -12.40 17.89
N ASP A 491 -33.62 -12.36 18.85
CA ASP A 491 -32.33 -13.07 18.88
C ASP A 491 -32.34 -14.36 19.74
N LYS A 492 -33.48 -14.76 20.30
CA LYS A 492 -33.59 -15.92 21.20
C LYS A 492 -33.17 -17.24 20.57
N ASP A 493 -33.34 -17.37 19.26
CA ASP A 493 -33.00 -18.57 18.50
C ASP A 493 -31.60 -18.49 17.86
N ALA A 494 -30.87 -17.39 18.07
CA ALA A 494 -29.53 -17.22 17.54
C ALA A 494 -28.52 -17.99 18.41
N ARG A 495 -27.60 -18.69 17.75
CA ARG A 495 -26.55 -19.50 18.40
C ARG A 495 -25.17 -19.04 17.96
N ILE A 496 -24.31 -18.77 18.93
CA ILE A 496 -22.92 -18.34 18.70
C ILE A 496 -21.98 -19.31 19.40
N GLN A 497 -21.09 -19.90 18.61
CA GLN A 497 -20.06 -20.81 19.07
C GLN A 497 -18.69 -20.27 18.66
N ILE A 498 -17.85 -19.98 19.65
CA ILE A 498 -16.48 -19.49 19.45
C ILE A 498 -15.56 -20.43 20.21
N HIS A 499 -14.86 -21.31 19.50
CA HIS A 499 -13.96 -22.23 20.17
C HIS A 499 -12.66 -22.49 19.44
N ASP A 500 -11.66 -22.91 20.21
CA ASP A 500 -10.37 -23.33 19.69
C ASP A 500 -9.59 -22.23 18.94
N ASN A 501 -9.93 -20.96 19.15
CA ASN A 501 -9.27 -19.82 18.51
C ASN A 501 -8.09 -19.31 19.35
N ARG A 502 -7.11 -18.72 18.68
CA ARG A 502 -5.92 -18.12 19.30
C ARG A 502 -5.84 -16.62 19.03
N PHE A 503 -5.89 -15.82 20.09
CA PHE A 503 -5.74 -14.37 20.08
C PHE A 503 -4.39 -13.98 20.69
N LEU A 504 -3.50 -13.39 19.88
CA LEU A 504 -2.08 -13.26 20.17
C LEU A 504 -1.50 -11.91 19.70
N ARG A 505 -0.96 -11.08 20.61
CA ARG A 505 -0.47 -9.69 20.36
C ARG A 505 -1.51 -8.74 19.76
N ASN A 506 -2.81 -8.99 19.87
CA ASN A 506 -3.78 -8.04 19.33
C ASN A 506 -3.78 -6.77 20.18
N ALA A 507 -3.96 -5.61 19.56
CA ALA A 507 -3.99 -4.31 20.22
C ALA A 507 -5.22 -3.52 19.73
N VAL A 508 -6.34 -3.69 20.41
CA VAL A 508 -7.65 -3.07 20.09
C VAL A 508 -8.37 -2.72 21.40
N GLU A 509 -9.56 -2.11 21.36
CA GLU A 509 -10.26 -1.74 22.60
C GLU A 509 -10.82 -2.97 23.31
N ILE A 510 -11.41 -3.89 22.54
CA ILE A 510 -12.00 -5.13 23.04
C ILE A 510 -11.56 -6.30 22.15
N ILE A 511 -11.12 -7.45 22.67
CA ILE A 511 -10.81 -8.57 21.76
C ILE A 511 -12.10 -9.20 21.20
N LEU A 512 -13.00 -9.60 22.09
CA LEU A 512 -14.29 -10.18 21.75
C LEU A 512 -15.43 -9.35 22.36
N LEU A 513 -16.27 -8.76 21.50
CA LEU A 513 -17.43 -7.97 21.90
C LEU A 513 -18.71 -8.68 21.42
N ILE A 514 -19.58 -9.05 22.37
CA ILE A 514 -20.91 -9.61 22.07
C ILE A 514 -21.98 -8.89 22.89
N GLY A 515 -23.03 -8.40 22.24
CA GLY A 515 -24.14 -7.71 22.88
C GLY A 515 -25.20 -7.25 21.87
N ARG A 516 -26.08 -6.34 22.28
CA ARG A 516 -27.03 -5.69 21.37
C ARG A 516 -26.31 -4.73 20.42
N THR A 517 -26.86 -4.48 19.24
CA THR A 517 -26.27 -3.53 18.28
C THR A 517 -26.27 -2.11 18.85
N GLU A 518 -27.42 -1.67 19.37
CA GLU A 518 -27.58 -0.40 20.08
C GLU A 518 -28.73 -0.54 21.11
N PRO A 519 -28.55 -0.16 22.39
CA PRO A 519 -27.29 0.20 23.03
C PRO A 519 -26.48 -1.05 23.41
N ARG A 520 -25.17 -1.04 23.14
CA ARG A 520 -24.26 -2.22 23.24
C ARG A 520 -24.18 -2.91 24.60
N ASN A 521 -24.51 -2.20 25.66
CA ASN A 521 -24.44 -2.69 27.03
C ASN A 521 -25.70 -3.48 27.46
N THR A 522 -26.73 -3.53 26.62
CA THR A 522 -27.96 -4.25 26.92
C THR A 522 -27.85 -5.74 26.56
N PRO A 523 -28.39 -6.63 27.41
CA PRO A 523 -28.25 -8.07 27.20
C PRO A 523 -29.00 -8.59 25.97
N THR A 524 -28.33 -9.46 25.22
CA THR A 524 -28.94 -10.35 24.22
C THR A 524 -29.50 -11.62 24.88
N ASN A 525 -30.47 -12.25 24.21
CA ASN A 525 -31.00 -13.57 24.58
C ASN A 525 -30.48 -14.71 23.70
N ALA A 526 -29.46 -14.46 22.87
CA ALA A 526 -28.81 -15.51 22.09
C ALA A 526 -28.06 -16.49 22.99
N GLU A 527 -27.97 -17.75 22.54
CA GLU A 527 -27.16 -18.78 23.17
C GLU A 527 -25.69 -18.60 22.76
N ILE A 528 -24.81 -18.34 23.74
CA ILE A 528 -23.39 -18.06 23.50
C ILE A 528 -22.50 -19.08 24.22
N ILE A 529 -21.65 -19.76 23.44
CA ILE A 529 -20.66 -20.72 23.94
C ILE A 529 -19.26 -20.25 23.51
N ILE A 530 -18.40 -19.98 24.49
CA ILE A 530 -17.00 -19.57 24.27
C ILE A 530 -16.10 -20.59 24.97
N SER A 531 -15.39 -21.44 24.23
CA SER A 531 -14.59 -22.49 24.87
C SER A 531 -13.25 -22.77 24.22
N LYS A 532 -12.26 -23.22 25.01
CA LYS A 532 -10.95 -23.66 24.49
C LYS A 532 -10.19 -22.59 23.68
N ASN A 533 -10.50 -21.31 23.89
CA ASN A 533 -9.77 -20.21 23.24
C ASN A 533 -8.55 -19.78 24.08
N SER A 534 -7.55 -19.25 23.40
CA SER A 534 -6.31 -18.76 24.02
C SER A 534 -6.19 -17.25 23.81
N PHE A 535 -6.34 -16.47 24.88
CA PHE A 535 -6.16 -15.03 24.92
C PHE A 535 -4.84 -14.74 25.61
N VAL A 536 -3.80 -14.56 24.82
CA VAL A 536 -2.47 -14.49 25.38
C VAL A 536 -1.83 -13.23 24.87
N GLU A 537 -1.43 -12.43 25.85
CA GLU A 537 -0.60 -11.29 25.66
C GLU A 537 -1.14 -10.36 24.51
N ASN A 538 -2.39 -9.95 24.65
CA ASN A 538 -3.08 -8.89 23.93
C ASN A 538 -3.03 -7.60 24.76
N LEU A 539 -3.28 -6.47 24.10
CA LEU A 539 -3.37 -5.15 24.72
C LEU A 539 -4.75 -4.56 24.42
N ALA A 540 -5.70 -4.80 25.33
CA ALA A 540 -7.06 -4.30 25.24
C ALA A 540 -7.56 -3.70 26.56
N LEU A 541 -8.59 -2.84 26.50
CA LEU A 541 -9.27 -2.40 27.72
C LEU A 541 -10.03 -3.58 28.33
N ASN A 542 -10.80 -4.30 27.52
CA ASN A 542 -11.46 -5.53 27.92
C ASN A 542 -11.05 -6.66 26.97
N GLU A 543 -10.61 -7.81 27.46
CA GLU A 543 -10.38 -8.94 26.53
C GLU A 543 -11.72 -9.44 25.99
N VAL A 544 -12.67 -9.75 26.88
CA VAL A 544 -13.99 -10.25 26.52
C VAL A 544 -15.05 -9.38 27.16
N TYR A 545 -15.94 -8.78 26.35
CA TYR A 545 -17.11 -8.02 26.79
C TYR A 545 -18.38 -8.74 26.38
N LEU A 546 -19.21 -9.13 27.37
CA LEU A 546 -20.42 -9.92 27.15
C LEU A 546 -21.62 -9.26 27.82
N ALA A 547 -22.54 -8.73 27.01
CA ALA A 547 -23.86 -8.31 27.44
C ALA A 547 -24.88 -9.35 26.97
N ALA A 548 -25.08 -10.43 27.74
CA ALA A 548 -25.95 -11.54 27.35
C ALA A 548 -26.49 -12.33 28.56
N ASN A 549 -27.69 -12.89 28.42
CA ASN A 549 -28.36 -13.65 29.48
C ASN A 549 -27.99 -15.15 29.51
N TYR A 550 -27.63 -15.74 28.36
CA TYR A 550 -27.35 -17.17 28.22
C TYR A 550 -25.93 -17.41 27.70
N VAL A 551 -24.97 -17.47 28.63
CA VAL A 551 -23.53 -17.56 28.30
C VAL A 551 -22.87 -18.70 29.06
N ASN A 552 -22.13 -19.53 28.33
CA ASN A 552 -21.17 -20.47 28.90
C ASN A 552 -19.77 -20.17 28.37
N ILE A 553 -18.86 -19.74 29.24
CA ILE A 553 -17.45 -19.53 28.95
C ILE A 553 -16.60 -20.50 29.77
N SER A 554 -15.94 -21.46 29.12
CA SER A 554 -15.20 -22.52 29.83
C SER A 554 -13.96 -23.01 29.08
N TYR A 555 -12.97 -23.50 29.80
CA TYR A 555 -11.71 -24.02 29.25
C TYR A 555 -10.91 -23.02 28.40
N ASN A 556 -11.12 -21.72 28.58
CA ASN A 556 -10.31 -20.68 27.93
C ASN A 556 -9.08 -20.35 28.80
N SER A 557 -8.03 -19.85 28.17
CA SER A 557 -6.82 -19.36 28.82
C SER A 557 -6.71 -17.85 28.66
N PHE A 558 -6.69 -17.11 29.77
CA PHE A 558 -6.53 -15.67 29.83
C PHE A 558 -5.18 -15.30 30.47
N HIS A 559 -4.35 -14.62 29.69
CA HIS A 559 -2.99 -14.20 30.07
C HIS A 559 -2.73 -12.74 29.70
N ASN A 560 -3.60 -11.83 30.17
CA ASN A 560 -3.61 -10.42 29.82
C ASN A 560 -3.83 -9.55 31.07
N SER A 561 -2.96 -9.70 32.06
CA SER A 561 -3.05 -8.99 33.35
C SER A 561 -3.03 -7.46 33.24
N GLU A 562 -2.70 -6.91 32.07
CA GLU A 562 -2.74 -5.47 31.80
C GLU A 562 -4.09 -4.97 31.28
N ALA A 563 -5.00 -5.86 30.89
CA ALA A 563 -6.36 -5.49 30.56
C ALA A 563 -7.06 -4.93 31.82
N ARG A 564 -7.94 -3.94 31.65
CA ARG A 564 -8.76 -3.43 32.75
C ARG A 564 -9.65 -4.56 33.30
N CYS A 565 -10.15 -5.39 32.40
CA CYS A 565 -10.96 -6.56 32.68
C CYS A 565 -10.62 -7.64 31.63
N GLU A 566 -10.21 -8.85 32.03
CA GLU A 566 -10.14 -9.98 31.10
C GLU A 566 -11.56 -10.46 30.73
N LEU A 567 -12.52 -10.32 31.65
CA LEU A 567 -13.95 -10.50 31.38
C LEU A 567 -14.76 -9.35 31.96
N HIS A 568 -15.56 -8.71 31.12
CA HIS A 568 -16.46 -7.63 31.50
C HIS A 568 -17.90 -8.00 31.15
N SER A 569 -18.81 -7.96 32.13
CA SER A 569 -20.22 -8.22 31.89
C SER A 569 -21.01 -6.95 31.55
N GLY A 570 -22.10 -7.08 30.80
CA GLY A 570 -23.01 -5.98 30.46
C GLY A 570 -23.95 -5.60 31.61
N LEU A 571 -24.95 -4.75 31.31
CA LEU A 571 -25.94 -4.32 32.30
C LEU A 571 -26.87 -5.46 32.71
N LYS A 572 -27.15 -5.53 34.01
CA LYS A 572 -28.12 -6.44 34.60
C LYS A 572 -29.52 -5.85 34.46
N LEU A 573 -30.29 -6.35 33.49
CA LEU A 573 -31.71 -5.99 33.30
C LEU A 573 -32.69 -7.10 33.70
N SER A 574 -32.25 -8.36 33.70
CA SER A 574 -33.09 -9.51 34.03
C SER A 574 -32.81 -10.01 35.44
N ILE A 575 -33.87 -10.31 36.19
CA ILE A 575 -33.78 -10.96 37.50
C ILE A 575 -33.24 -12.38 37.29
N GLY A 576 -32.16 -12.74 37.97
CA GLY A 576 -31.53 -14.07 37.89
C GLY A 576 -30.51 -14.27 36.77
N ALA A 577 -30.21 -13.26 35.95
CA ALA A 577 -29.15 -13.38 34.94
C ALA A 577 -27.76 -13.57 35.58
N SER A 578 -27.00 -14.54 35.07
CA SER A 578 -25.60 -14.80 35.47
C SER A 578 -24.80 -15.36 34.31
N ILE A 579 -23.52 -15.01 34.21
CA ILE A 579 -22.59 -15.59 33.24
C ILE A 579 -21.83 -16.74 33.91
N ASN A 580 -21.92 -17.95 33.35
CA ASN A 580 -21.12 -19.09 33.80
C ASN A 580 -19.72 -19.01 33.18
N ALA A 581 -18.72 -18.71 33.99
CA ALA A 581 -17.31 -18.59 33.61
C ALA A 581 -16.41 -19.61 34.33
N THR A 582 -16.96 -20.78 34.65
CA THR A 582 -16.23 -21.86 35.35
C THR A 582 -15.23 -22.56 34.42
N ASN A 583 -14.23 -23.19 35.03
CA ASN A 583 -13.20 -23.98 34.35
C ASN A 583 -12.36 -23.19 33.34
N ASN A 584 -12.18 -21.88 33.51
CA ASN A 584 -11.19 -21.09 32.77
C ASN A 584 -9.89 -20.96 33.56
N TYR A 585 -8.78 -20.79 32.86
CA TYR A 585 -7.50 -20.42 33.46
C TYR A 585 -7.27 -18.92 33.30
N TRP A 586 -7.03 -18.22 34.40
CA TRP A 586 -6.87 -16.76 34.45
C TRP A 586 -5.42 -16.33 34.66
N GLY A 587 -4.45 -17.19 34.31
CA GLY A 587 -3.02 -16.88 34.45
C GLY A 587 -2.46 -16.84 35.87
N THR A 588 -3.26 -17.22 36.86
CA THR A 588 -2.92 -17.25 38.27
C THR A 588 -3.84 -18.24 38.99
N ALA A 589 -3.33 -18.85 40.07
CA ALA A 589 -4.12 -19.67 40.98
C ALA A 589 -4.68 -18.86 42.17
N ASN A 590 -4.29 -17.58 42.30
CA ASN A 590 -4.73 -16.71 43.38
C ASN A 590 -6.15 -16.18 43.11
N GLN A 591 -7.11 -16.58 43.95
CA GLN A 591 -8.51 -16.19 43.83
C GLN A 591 -8.74 -14.67 43.84
N GLU A 592 -7.99 -13.89 44.63
CA GLU A 592 -8.13 -12.43 44.68
C GLU A 592 -7.69 -11.79 43.36
N GLU A 593 -6.59 -12.27 42.77
CA GLU A 593 -6.13 -11.81 41.45
C GLU A 593 -7.13 -12.19 40.36
N VAL A 594 -7.71 -13.40 40.39
CA VAL A 594 -8.77 -13.81 39.46
C VAL A 594 -9.97 -12.86 39.55
N ILE A 595 -10.45 -12.59 40.76
CA ILE A 595 -11.59 -11.68 40.98
C ILE A 595 -11.26 -10.27 40.47
N SER A 596 -10.03 -9.79 40.65
CA SER A 596 -9.61 -8.44 40.20
C SER A 596 -9.62 -8.27 38.67
N ARG A 597 -9.49 -9.37 37.92
CA ARG A 597 -9.50 -9.40 36.44
C ARG A 597 -10.91 -9.44 35.85
N ILE A 598 -11.94 -9.62 36.67
CA ILE A 598 -13.33 -9.73 36.24
C ILE A 598 -14.10 -8.48 36.67
N CYS A 599 -14.77 -7.84 35.71
CA CYS A 599 -15.62 -6.68 35.95
C CYS A 599 -17.08 -7.07 35.86
N ASP A 600 -17.68 -7.33 37.02
CA ASP A 600 -19.04 -7.82 37.17
C ASP A 600 -19.81 -7.11 38.28
N ASN A 601 -20.94 -7.72 38.69
CA ASN A 601 -21.81 -7.24 39.76
C ASN A 601 -21.10 -6.92 41.09
N LYS A 602 -19.98 -7.61 41.39
CA LYS A 602 -19.22 -7.39 42.63
C LYS A 602 -18.49 -6.04 42.62
N ARG A 603 -18.07 -5.59 41.43
CA ARG A 603 -17.38 -4.32 41.23
C ARG A 603 -18.36 -3.17 40.98
N ASP A 604 -19.43 -3.44 40.26
CA ASP A 604 -20.51 -2.50 39.97
C ASP A 604 -21.86 -3.23 39.98
N LYS A 605 -22.72 -2.88 40.94
CA LYS A 605 -24.03 -3.54 41.15
C LYS A 605 -24.96 -3.46 39.94
N SER A 606 -24.69 -2.58 38.97
CA SER A 606 -25.44 -2.49 37.71
C SER A 606 -25.09 -3.58 36.69
N LEU A 607 -24.01 -4.34 36.88
CA LEU A 607 -23.53 -5.35 35.95
C LEU A 607 -24.06 -6.77 36.26
N ILE A 608 -24.06 -7.66 35.26
CA ILE A 608 -24.46 -9.07 35.40
C ILE A 608 -23.43 -9.82 36.27
N PRO A 609 -23.82 -10.62 37.27
CA PRO A 609 -22.89 -11.41 38.08
C PRO A 609 -22.19 -12.50 37.25
N VAL A 610 -20.89 -12.71 37.51
CA VAL A 610 -20.07 -13.74 36.86
C VAL A 610 -19.70 -14.84 37.87
N ILE A 611 -19.99 -16.10 37.52
CA ILE A 611 -19.62 -17.28 38.31
C ILE A 611 -18.32 -17.85 37.74
N ALA A 612 -17.18 -17.48 38.33
CA ALA A 612 -15.85 -17.89 37.86
C ALA A 612 -15.25 -19.09 38.63
N THR A 613 -15.88 -19.52 39.73
CA THR A 613 -15.42 -20.63 40.58
C THR A 613 -16.25 -21.89 40.34
N PRO A 614 -15.63 -23.06 40.08
CA PRO A 614 -14.18 -23.30 40.07
C PRO A 614 -13.48 -22.69 38.84
N PHE A 615 -12.24 -22.23 39.01
CA PHE A 615 -11.32 -21.89 37.92
C PHE A 615 -10.15 -22.89 37.90
N LEU A 616 -9.47 -23.01 36.76
CA LEU A 616 -8.34 -23.93 36.61
C LEU A 616 -7.09 -23.32 37.28
N SER A 617 -6.30 -24.15 37.97
CA SER A 617 -4.99 -23.75 38.53
C SER A 617 -3.86 -23.77 37.51
N VAL A 618 -4.06 -24.48 36.40
CA VAL A 618 -3.11 -24.65 35.31
C VAL A 618 -3.81 -24.45 33.97
N GLU A 619 -3.04 -24.00 32.98
CA GLU A 619 -3.55 -23.83 31.62
C GLU A 619 -4.05 -25.16 31.04
N PHE A 620 -5.22 -25.13 30.40
CA PHE A 620 -5.77 -26.27 29.68
C PHE A 620 -4.87 -26.61 28.48
N LYS A 621 -4.10 -27.70 28.58
CA LYS A 621 -3.24 -28.19 27.50
C LYS A 621 -4.07 -28.89 26.43
N LYS A 622 -4.25 -28.23 25.29
CA LYS A 622 -4.74 -28.88 24.07
C LYS A 622 -3.60 -29.67 23.43
N LEU A 623 -3.84 -30.92 23.01
CA LEU A 623 -2.85 -31.73 22.27
C LEU A 623 -2.31 -30.91 21.07
N PRO A 624 -0.99 -30.81 20.89
CA PRO A 624 -0.41 -29.97 19.85
C PRO A 624 -0.56 -30.62 18.47
N LEU A 625 -1.12 -29.88 17.51
CA LEU A 625 -0.87 -30.18 16.10
C LEU A 625 0.59 -29.80 15.82
N ILE A 626 1.36 -30.81 15.40
CA ILE A 626 2.81 -30.75 15.20
C ILE A 626 3.13 -29.72 14.10
N VAL A 627 3.66 -28.56 14.49
CA VAL A 627 4.60 -27.81 13.66
C VAL A 627 5.94 -27.96 14.33
N THR A 628 6.80 -28.73 13.68
CA THR A 628 8.17 -29.06 14.05
C THR A 628 9.01 -27.79 14.19
N GLU A 629 9.14 -27.28 15.41
CA GLU A 629 10.32 -26.55 15.86
C GLU A 629 11.07 -27.44 16.86
N ARG A 630 12.25 -27.91 16.45
CA ARG A 630 13.12 -28.80 17.23
C ARG A 630 13.43 -28.18 18.60
N PRO A 631 13.30 -28.92 19.71
CA PRO A 631 13.77 -28.47 21.01
C PRO A 631 15.28 -28.67 21.08
N GLY A 632 16.05 -27.61 20.88
CA GLY A 632 17.38 -27.52 21.46
C GLY A 632 17.20 -27.23 22.95
N ASN A 633 17.50 -28.21 23.79
CA ASN A 633 17.57 -28.04 25.24
C ASN A 633 18.66 -27.00 25.56
N PRO A 634 18.40 -25.98 26.39
CA PRO A 634 19.41 -25.68 27.39
C PRO A 634 18.77 -25.44 28.77
N SER A 635 19.36 -26.12 29.73
CA SER A 635 19.35 -25.83 31.16
C SER A 635 19.12 -24.33 31.51
N PHE A 636 18.20 -24.10 32.46
CA PHE A 636 17.83 -22.81 33.08
C PHE A 636 16.90 -21.86 32.27
N LEU A 637 15.66 -22.30 32.02
CA LEU A 637 14.56 -21.39 31.67
C LEU A 637 14.17 -20.52 32.89
N LYS A 638 14.37 -19.20 32.81
CA LYS A 638 13.91 -18.24 33.83
C LYS A 638 12.81 -17.35 33.24
N ALA A 639 11.58 -17.56 33.70
CA ALA A 639 10.43 -16.71 33.36
C ALA A 639 10.31 -15.55 34.37
N PHE A 640 10.35 -14.32 33.88
CA PHE A 640 10.23 -13.10 34.66
C PHE A 640 8.79 -12.60 34.61
N SER A 641 8.12 -12.61 35.76
CA SER A 641 6.77 -12.07 35.95
C SER A 641 6.74 -10.56 36.17
N THR A 642 7.89 -9.91 36.32
CA THR A 642 8.11 -8.47 36.46
C THR A 642 9.28 -8.04 35.58
N SER A 643 9.50 -6.73 35.41
CA SER A 643 10.72 -6.26 34.76
C SER A 643 11.94 -6.51 35.65
N LEU A 644 13.05 -6.94 35.06
CA LEU A 644 14.35 -6.96 35.72
C LEU A 644 14.90 -5.54 35.75
N ILE A 645 14.88 -4.93 36.93
CA ILE A 645 15.46 -3.60 37.17
C ILE A 645 16.85 -3.83 37.75
N ILE A 646 17.87 -3.25 37.10
CA ILE A 646 19.26 -3.28 37.56
C ILE A 646 19.56 -1.90 38.12
N GLY A 647 19.64 -1.79 39.45
CA GLY A 647 19.96 -0.56 40.18
C GLY A 647 21.35 -0.02 39.83
N LYS A 648 21.64 1.24 40.19
CA LYS A 648 22.87 1.95 39.78
C LYS A 648 24.17 1.25 40.17
N ASP A 649 24.16 0.55 41.30
CA ASP A 649 25.33 -0.17 41.85
C ASP A 649 25.22 -1.69 41.65
N GLU A 650 24.23 -2.14 40.88
CA GLU A 650 24.00 -3.55 40.59
C GLU A 650 24.61 -3.96 39.25
N VAL A 651 25.12 -5.19 39.20
CA VAL A 651 25.62 -5.84 38.00
C VAL A 651 24.83 -7.11 37.77
N ALA A 652 24.17 -7.22 36.61
CA ALA A 652 23.53 -8.46 36.19
C ALA A 652 24.33 -9.09 35.05
N VAL A 653 24.66 -10.38 35.19
CA VAL A 653 25.42 -11.15 34.20
C VAL A 653 24.60 -12.36 33.76
N PHE A 654 24.44 -12.52 32.45
CA PHE A 654 23.84 -13.70 31.82
C PHE A 654 24.86 -14.30 30.85
N HIS A 655 25.05 -15.60 30.93
CA HIS A 655 26.02 -16.34 30.11
C HIS A 655 25.34 -17.00 28.91
N GLU A 656 26.15 -17.45 27.97
CA GLU A 656 25.75 -18.23 26.79
C GLU A 656 24.71 -19.31 27.08
N GLY A 657 23.77 -19.49 26.15
CA GLY A 657 22.66 -20.43 26.30
C GLY A 657 21.53 -19.99 27.24
N SER A 658 21.66 -18.87 27.97
CA SER A 658 20.59 -18.34 28.81
C SER A 658 19.33 -18.01 28.00
N ALA A 659 18.17 -18.44 28.49
CA ALA A 659 16.86 -18.10 27.93
C ALA A 659 16.03 -17.30 28.93
N LEU A 660 15.86 -15.99 28.67
CA LEU A 660 15.09 -15.07 29.49
C LEU A 660 13.72 -14.85 28.84
N HIS A 661 12.67 -15.23 29.56
CA HIS A 661 11.30 -15.07 29.11
C HIS A 661 10.62 -14.01 29.95
N PHE A 662 10.11 -12.94 29.34
CA PHE A 662 9.41 -11.87 30.07
C PHE A 662 7.91 -11.96 29.81
N LYS A 663 7.08 -11.77 30.85
CA LYS A 663 5.65 -11.48 30.66
C LYS A 663 5.46 -10.21 29.81
N PRO A 664 4.28 -10.01 29.21
CA PRO A 664 3.95 -8.82 28.42
C PRO A 664 4.35 -7.52 29.12
N ASN A 665 4.82 -6.56 28.32
CA ASN A 665 5.27 -5.23 28.74
C ASN A 665 6.24 -5.20 29.94
N HIS A 666 6.90 -6.32 30.22
CA HIS A 666 8.03 -6.39 31.12
C HIS A 666 9.30 -6.62 30.33
N GLY A 667 10.43 -6.22 30.87
CA GLY A 667 11.71 -6.36 30.18
C GLY A 667 12.85 -6.09 31.12
N ILE A 668 13.92 -5.51 30.58
CA ILE A 668 15.10 -5.18 31.37
C ILE A 668 15.24 -3.67 31.41
N ILE A 669 15.35 -3.09 32.59
CA ILE A 669 15.58 -1.66 32.80
C ILE A 669 16.94 -1.52 33.50
N VAL A 670 17.89 -0.89 32.82
CA VAL A 670 19.29 -0.87 33.23
C VAL A 670 19.68 0.53 33.72
N PHE A 671 19.88 0.69 35.03
CA PHE A 671 20.51 1.85 35.64
C PHE A 671 21.97 1.59 36.05
N GLY A 672 22.31 0.34 36.37
CA GLY A 672 23.68 -0.15 36.62
C GLY A 672 24.29 -0.81 35.40
N VAL A 673 24.78 -2.04 35.54
CA VAL A 673 25.53 -2.76 34.50
C VAL A 673 24.84 -4.07 34.10
N LEU A 674 24.60 -4.25 32.79
CA LEU A 674 24.08 -5.48 32.20
C LEU A 674 25.11 -6.14 31.28
N HIS A 675 25.53 -7.35 31.62
CA HIS A 675 26.35 -8.22 30.77
C HIS A 675 25.48 -9.36 30.20
N LEU A 676 25.36 -9.41 28.87
CA LEU A 676 24.76 -10.49 28.11
C LEU A 676 25.87 -11.16 27.27
N LEU A 677 26.53 -12.17 27.83
CA LEU A 677 27.74 -12.78 27.29
C LEU A 677 27.41 -14.05 26.49
N GLY A 678 26.76 -13.90 25.33
CA GLY A 678 26.44 -15.00 24.43
C GLY A 678 27.59 -15.38 23.49
N GLN A 679 27.55 -16.62 23.00
CA GLN A 679 28.44 -17.15 21.95
C GLN A 679 27.67 -17.47 20.66
N GLN A 680 28.35 -17.56 19.51
CA GLN A 680 27.74 -17.86 18.22
C GLN A 680 26.93 -19.16 18.22
N ASN A 681 27.44 -20.22 18.86
CA ASN A 681 26.78 -21.52 18.93
C ASN A 681 25.73 -21.61 20.06
N HIS A 682 25.85 -20.76 21.08
CA HIS A 682 24.98 -20.73 22.25
C HIS A 682 24.55 -19.29 22.54
N PRO A 683 23.71 -18.69 21.68
CA PRO A 683 23.29 -17.31 21.86
C PRO A 683 22.38 -17.17 23.09
N ILE A 684 22.35 -15.97 23.67
CA ILE A 684 21.36 -15.63 24.70
C ILE A 684 20.03 -15.32 24.01
N LEU A 685 18.95 -15.95 24.44
CA LEU A 685 17.61 -15.73 23.91
C LEU A 685 16.78 -14.89 24.88
N LEU A 686 16.34 -13.71 24.43
CA LEU A 686 15.38 -12.86 25.14
C LEU A 686 14.07 -12.81 24.35
N LYS A 687 12.99 -13.29 24.93
CA LYS A 687 11.67 -13.30 24.27
C LYS A 687 10.54 -13.10 25.25
N SER A 688 9.34 -12.87 24.71
CA SER A 688 8.13 -12.89 25.51
C SER A 688 7.81 -14.32 25.96
N SER A 689 7.31 -14.47 27.20
CA SER A 689 6.86 -15.75 27.76
C SER A 689 5.61 -16.31 27.08
N GLY A 690 4.93 -15.49 26.30
CA GLY A 690 3.75 -15.82 25.54
C GLY A 690 3.68 -15.02 24.25
N HIS A 691 2.50 -14.45 24.02
CA HIS A 691 2.08 -13.94 22.75
C HIS A 691 2.37 -12.47 22.40
N ALA A 692 2.20 -11.39 23.20
CA ALA A 692 2.50 -9.92 23.21
C ALA A 692 3.97 -9.65 23.07
N PRO A 693 4.32 -8.42 22.68
CA PRO A 693 5.66 -7.96 22.98
C PRO A 693 5.93 -7.83 24.48
N TRP A 694 7.09 -8.31 24.87
CA TRP A 694 7.79 -7.84 26.06
C TRP A 694 8.34 -6.43 25.80
N LEU A 695 8.69 -5.69 26.85
CA LEU A 695 9.09 -4.28 26.77
C LEU A 695 10.35 -4.07 25.91
N GLY A 696 11.28 -5.02 25.96
CA GLY A 696 12.63 -4.91 25.44
C GLY A 696 13.64 -4.54 26.52
N ILE A 697 14.79 -4.01 26.10
CA ILE A 697 15.83 -3.51 27.00
C ILE A 697 15.80 -1.98 26.97
N ILE A 698 15.59 -1.37 28.14
CA ILE A 698 15.67 0.08 28.35
C ILE A 698 16.99 0.38 29.06
N LEU A 699 17.90 1.02 28.33
CA LEU A 699 19.14 1.54 28.88
C LEU A 699 18.91 2.99 29.31
N SER A 700 18.74 3.20 30.61
CA SER A 700 18.58 4.51 31.21
C SER A 700 19.89 5.30 31.15
N GLN A 701 19.83 6.61 31.40
CA GLN A 701 21.02 7.45 31.49
C GLN A 701 22.01 6.87 32.51
N ASN A 702 23.29 6.79 32.14
CA ASN A 702 24.41 6.17 32.88
C ASN A 702 24.41 4.63 32.96
N GLY A 703 23.35 3.94 32.53
CA GLY A 703 23.35 2.49 32.45
C GLY A 703 24.40 1.98 31.46
N ILE A 704 24.99 0.82 31.75
CA ILE A 704 26.03 0.17 30.93
C ILE A 704 25.47 -1.15 30.39
N ILE A 705 25.62 -1.39 29.09
CA ILE A 705 25.27 -2.68 28.48
C ILE A 705 26.42 -3.25 27.66
N HIS A 706 26.80 -4.49 27.96
CA HIS A 706 27.73 -5.29 27.18
C HIS A 706 26.97 -6.51 26.67
N ALA A 707 26.70 -6.60 25.37
CA ALA A 707 25.91 -7.69 24.79
C ALA A 707 26.56 -8.31 23.55
N SER A 708 26.85 -9.62 23.61
CA SER A 708 27.38 -10.41 22.50
C SER A 708 26.44 -11.57 22.16
N HIS A 709 26.25 -11.84 20.86
CA HIS A 709 25.46 -12.97 20.34
C HIS A 709 24.10 -13.16 21.05
N CYS A 710 23.30 -12.10 21.07
CA CYS A 710 21.98 -12.09 21.69
C CYS A 710 20.87 -12.11 20.62
N ILE A 711 19.77 -12.82 20.88
CA ILE A 711 18.57 -12.82 20.04
C ILE A 711 17.42 -12.20 20.85
N LEU A 712 16.94 -11.04 20.40
CA LEU A 712 15.78 -10.37 20.97
C LEU A 712 14.59 -10.61 20.04
N GLU A 713 13.64 -11.44 20.46
CA GLU A 713 12.47 -11.75 19.65
C GLU A 713 11.22 -11.03 20.14
N ASN A 714 10.53 -10.39 19.18
CA ASN A 714 9.21 -9.80 19.35
C ASN A 714 9.11 -8.78 20.50
N ALA A 715 10.18 -8.04 20.78
CA ALA A 715 10.13 -6.92 21.73
C ALA A 715 9.24 -5.78 21.20
N LYS A 716 8.70 -4.95 22.10
CA LYS A 716 7.98 -3.72 21.73
C LYS A 716 8.96 -2.75 21.06
N VAL A 717 10.03 -2.44 21.76
CA VAL A 717 11.23 -1.78 21.25
C VAL A 717 12.39 -2.72 21.55
N GLY A 718 13.22 -3.11 20.60
CA GLY A 718 14.34 -4.02 20.89
C GLY A 718 15.28 -3.42 21.94
N LEU A 719 15.85 -2.25 21.62
CA LEU A 719 16.68 -1.45 22.53
C LEU A 719 16.18 -0.01 22.59
N ASN A 720 15.93 0.51 23.79
CA ASN A 720 15.62 1.92 24.04
C ASN A 720 16.81 2.56 24.76
N ILE A 721 17.48 3.51 24.10
CA ILE A 721 18.83 3.91 24.45
C ILE A 721 18.89 5.36 24.89
N SER A 722 19.37 5.58 26.11
CA SER A 722 19.60 6.90 26.72
C SER A 722 21.02 7.10 27.27
N SER A 723 21.90 6.11 27.13
CA SER A 723 23.29 6.14 27.63
C SER A 723 24.28 5.85 26.50
N SER A 724 25.46 6.48 26.54
CA SER A 724 26.57 6.23 25.61
C SER A 724 27.37 4.96 25.92
N ASN A 725 27.19 4.35 27.10
CA ASN A 725 27.98 3.22 27.56
C ASN A 725 27.43 1.89 27.02
N ILE A 726 27.67 1.64 25.72
CA ILE A 726 27.12 0.51 24.97
C ILE A 726 28.23 -0.23 24.25
N SER A 727 28.29 -1.55 24.45
CA SER A 727 29.10 -2.47 23.65
C SER A 727 28.19 -3.58 23.15
N ILE A 728 27.90 -3.62 21.84
CA ILE A 728 27.03 -4.62 21.22
C ILE A 728 27.76 -5.28 20.05
N GLN A 729 27.67 -6.61 19.98
CA GLN A 729 28.20 -7.40 18.89
C GLN A 729 27.26 -8.57 18.54
N ASN A 730 27.01 -8.80 17.25
CA ASN A 730 26.24 -9.94 16.75
C ASN A 730 24.84 -10.11 17.38
N MET A 731 24.20 -9.02 17.81
CA MET A 731 22.81 -9.04 18.28
C MET A 731 21.81 -9.13 17.10
N ARG A 732 20.77 -9.95 17.26
CA ARG A 732 19.67 -10.09 16.28
C ARG A 732 18.36 -9.62 16.92
N ILE A 733 17.78 -8.55 16.40
CA ILE A 733 16.48 -8.02 16.83
C ILE A 733 15.43 -8.43 15.79
N ILE A 734 14.57 -9.40 16.15
CA ILE A 734 13.67 -10.06 15.22
C ILE A 734 12.22 -9.67 15.52
N ARG A 735 11.54 -9.17 14.47
CA ARG A 735 10.12 -8.75 14.50
C ARG A 735 9.75 -7.79 15.64
N PRO A 736 10.55 -6.74 15.92
CA PRO A 736 10.16 -5.73 16.91
C PRO A 736 8.85 -5.05 16.49
N ILE A 737 8.00 -4.70 17.47
CA ILE A 737 6.64 -4.23 17.19
C ILE A 737 6.60 -2.73 16.84
N PHE A 738 7.41 -1.90 17.49
CA PHE A 738 7.43 -0.45 17.29
C PHE A 738 8.72 0.04 16.63
N THR A 739 9.88 -0.40 17.08
CA THR A 739 11.16 -0.11 16.41
C THR A 739 12.19 -1.11 16.87
N GLY A 740 13.16 -1.46 16.02
CA GLY A 740 14.27 -2.29 16.47
C GLY A 740 15.06 -1.56 17.56
N ILE A 741 15.40 -0.30 17.27
CA ILE A 741 16.14 0.56 18.19
C ILE A 741 15.47 1.93 18.27
N LEU A 742 15.35 2.45 19.48
CA LEU A 742 14.93 3.81 19.76
C LEU A 742 16.11 4.55 20.40
N ILE A 743 16.66 5.53 19.69
CA ILE A 743 17.67 6.44 20.23
C ILE A 743 16.95 7.66 20.80
N THR A 744 17.01 7.84 22.11
CA THR A 744 16.33 8.95 22.78
C THR A 744 17.06 10.28 22.57
N THR A 745 16.41 11.37 22.98
CA THR A 745 16.99 12.72 22.94
C THR A 745 18.19 12.89 23.88
N ALA A 746 18.37 12.00 24.86
CA ALA A 746 19.46 12.08 25.84
C ALA A 746 20.78 11.45 25.35
N TYR A 747 20.71 10.54 24.38
CA TYR A 747 21.90 9.86 23.86
C TYR A 747 22.76 10.80 23.03
N ASN A 748 24.07 10.81 23.21
CA ASN A 748 25.01 11.54 22.34
C ASN A 748 26.30 10.72 22.22
N GLY A 749 26.81 10.51 21.01
CA GLY A 749 28.01 9.72 20.77
C GLY A 749 27.92 8.70 19.65
N THR A 750 28.77 7.67 19.75
CA THR A 750 28.93 6.61 18.75
C THR A 750 28.24 5.34 19.18
N PHE A 751 27.30 4.88 18.36
CA PHE A 751 26.62 3.62 18.52
C PHE A 751 27.12 2.62 17.47
N ASP A 752 28.06 1.79 17.89
CA ASP A 752 28.52 0.64 17.13
C ASP A 752 27.64 -0.58 17.43
N MET A 753 27.12 -1.20 16.37
CA MET A 753 26.24 -2.35 16.43
C MET A 753 26.97 -3.67 16.17
N GLY A 754 28.27 -3.65 15.85
CA GLY A 754 29.11 -4.84 15.78
C GLY A 754 28.53 -6.00 14.95
N GLU A 755 28.07 -5.71 13.73
CA GLU A 755 27.47 -6.66 12.78
C GLU A 755 26.08 -7.18 13.18
N SER A 756 25.36 -6.43 14.02
CA SER A 756 23.98 -6.76 14.37
C SER A 756 22.99 -6.64 13.21
N VAL A 757 21.87 -7.38 13.36
CA VAL A 757 20.81 -7.45 12.36
C VAL A 757 19.46 -7.09 12.99
N ILE A 758 18.74 -6.16 12.36
CA ILE A 758 17.33 -5.86 12.65
C ILE A 758 16.49 -6.44 11.52
N LEU A 759 15.63 -7.40 11.83
CA LEU A 759 14.88 -8.18 10.85
C LEU A 759 13.37 -8.00 11.04
N GLN A 760 12.66 -7.68 9.96
CA GLN A 760 11.20 -7.64 9.88
C GLN A 760 10.55 -6.70 10.91
N SER A 761 11.15 -5.53 11.15
CA SER A 761 10.55 -4.52 12.02
C SER A 761 9.17 -4.11 11.52
N ARG A 762 8.18 -4.05 12.41
CA ARG A 762 6.81 -3.68 12.05
C ARG A 762 6.59 -2.19 11.84
N ARG A 763 7.60 -1.38 12.13
CA ARG A 763 7.66 0.03 11.73
C ARG A 763 9.09 0.34 11.28
N ASN A 764 9.86 1.04 12.12
CA ASN A 764 11.19 1.52 11.77
C ASN A 764 12.27 0.53 12.23
N GLY A 765 13.38 0.41 11.49
CA GLY A 765 14.54 -0.34 11.97
C GLY A 765 15.17 0.38 13.17
N ILE A 766 15.59 1.63 12.94
CA ILE A 766 16.11 2.56 13.95
C ILE A 766 15.31 3.86 13.88
N ARG A 767 14.81 4.32 15.02
CA ARG A 767 14.13 5.61 15.15
C ARG A 767 14.95 6.52 16.05
N ILE A 768 15.25 7.72 15.56
CA ILE A 768 16.03 8.73 16.27
C ILE A 768 15.09 9.89 16.63
N LEU A 769 14.99 10.15 17.93
CA LEU A 769 14.21 11.28 18.44
C LEU A 769 14.96 12.61 18.25
N LYS A 770 14.31 13.72 18.62
CA LYS A 770 14.82 15.09 18.44
C LYS A 770 16.28 15.24 18.91
N ARG A 771 17.10 15.91 18.09
CA ARG A 771 18.52 16.20 18.36
C ARG A 771 18.72 17.70 18.61
N GLN A 772 19.84 18.06 19.22
CA GLN A 772 20.30 19.45 19.38
C GLN A 772 21.44 19.78 18.41
N ILE A 773 21.66 21.07 18.15
CA ILE A 773 22.67 21.56 17.18
C ILE A 773 24.10 21.11 17.53
N ASN A 774 24.41 20.91 18.81
CA ASN A 774 25.75 20.51 19.25
C ASN A 774 25.90 18.98 19.40
N ASP A 775 24.87 18.21 19.08
CA ASP A 775 24.91 16.75 19.20
C ASP A 775 25.73 16.13 18.08
N THR A 776 26.41 15.03 18.37
CA THR A 776 27.03 14.15 17.38
C THR A 776 26.47 12.75 17.53
N LEU A 777 25.84 12.23 16.48
CA LEU A 777 25.33 10.87 16.42
C LEU A 777 26.08 10.09 15.35
N VAL A 778 26.76 9.02 15.75
CA VAL A 778 27.36 8.04 14.83
C VAL A 778 26.62 6.72 14.98
N ILE A 779 26.15 6.12 13.89
CA ILE A 779 25.58 4.76 13.89
C ILE A 779 26.35 3.93 12.87
N ARG A 780 26.82 2.75 13.27
CA ARG A 780 27.60 1.90 12.36
C ARG A 780 27.43 0.40 12.56
N ASN A 781 27.78 -0.36 11.52
CA ASN A 781 27.89 -1.83 11.51
C ASN A 781 26.55 -2.54 11.81
N VAL A 782 25.48 -2.19 11.08
CA VAL A 782 24.14 -2.79 11.22
C VAL A 782 23.54 -3.18 9.89
N GLN A 783 22.83 -4.31 9.85
CA GLN A 783 21.95 -4.68 8.74
C GLN A 783 20.49 -4.52 9.13
N ILE A 784 19.69 -3.88 8.28
CA ILE A 784 18.26 -3.59 8.51
C ILE A 784 17.47 -4.14 7.31
N ILE A 785 16.68 -5.18 7.56
CA ILE A 785 16.04 -5.98 6.51
C ILE A 785 14.53 -6.04 6.74
N ASP A 786 13.75 -5.75 5.68
CA ASP A 786 12.29 -5.89 5.62
C ASP A 786 11.51 -5.06 6.66
N CYS A 787 11.86 -3.79 6.86
CA CYS A 787 11.09 -2.88 7.71
C CYS A 787 9.76 -2.45 7.06
N ALA A 788 8.69 -2.34 7.83
CA ALA A 788 7.38 -1.93 7.30
C ALA A 788 7.21 -0.40 7.11
N GLU A 789 8.00 0.43 7.81
CA GLU A 789 8.11 1.88 7.59
C GLU A 789 9.50 2.23 7.06
N ALA A 790 10.34 3.00 7.75
CA ALA A 790 11.68 3.34 7.29
C ALA A 790 12.75 2.41 7.88
N GLY A 791 13.88 2.25 7.19
CA GLY A 791 15.03 1.59 7.80
C GLY A 791 15.58 2.42 8.95
N ILE A 792 15.90 3.69 8.69
CA ILE A 792 16.36 4.69 9.65
C ILE A 792 15.52 5.96 9.51
N ASP A 793 14.84 6.38 10.58
CA ASP A 793 13.96 7.57 10.62
C ASP A 793 14.41 8.60 11.67
N PHE A 794 14.53 9.86 11.25
CA PHE A 794 14.81 11.01 12.10
C PHE A 794 13.57 11.89 12.27
N VAL A 795 13.15 12.11 13.52
CA VAL A 795 11.97 12.93 13.83
C VAL A 795 12.24 14.44 13.67
N ASP A 796 13.39 14.92 14.17
CA ASP A 796 13.84 16.31 14.07
C ASP A 796 15.39 16.32 14.09
N PRO A 797 16.03 16.15 12.91
CA PRO A 797 17.47 15.99 12.80
C PRO A 797 18.20 17.34 13.02
N ALA A 798 19.25 17.32 13.84
CA ALA A 798 20.13 18.46 14.11
C ALA A 798 21.54 17.97 14.47
N GLY A 799 22.51 18.89 14.43
CA GLY A 799 23.92 18.60 14.75
C GLY A 799 24.62 17.74 13.70
N LYS A 800 25.56 16.89 14.14
CA LYS A 800 26.38 16.04 13.28
C LYS A 800 25.82 14.62 13.24
N ILE A 801 25.50 14.13 12.05
CA ILE A 801 24.98 12.78 11.82
C ILE A 801 25.98 12.00 10.95
N ILE A 802 26.42 10.84 11.41
CA ILE A 802 27.30 9.94 10.67
C ILE A 802 26.68 8.54 10.63
N LEU A 803 26.42 8.02 9.44
CA LEU A 803 25.95 6.66 9.20
C LEU A 803 27.01 5.89 8.40
N GLN A 804 27.48 4.76 8.93
CA GLN A 804 28.64 4.05 8.40
C GLN A 804 28.44 2.53 8.36
N ASN A 805 28.83 1.85 7.28
CA ASN A 805 28.77 0.38 7.20
C ASN A 805 27.36 -0.16 7.52
N ILE A 806 26.34 0.35 6.83
CA ILE A 806 24.94 -0.04 7.05
C ILE A 806 24.38 -0.70 5.81
N VAL A 807 23.74 -1.86 5.96
CA VAL A 807 23.00 -2.54 4.90
C VAL A 807 21.50 -2.33 5.12
N LEU A 808 20.79 -1.89 4.09
CA LEU A 808 19.36 -1.62 4.08
C LEU A 808 18.71 -2.38 2.94
N GLU A 809 17.74 -3.24 3.28
CA GLU A 809 17.00 -4.05 2.31
C GLU A 809 15.49 -3.88 2.51
N ASN A 810 14.81 -3.47 1.43
CA ASN A 810 13.35 -3.53 1.26
C ASN A 810 12.50 -2.88 2.38
N SER A 811 12.73 -1.60 2.67
CA SER A 811 11.93 -0.83 3.65
C SER A 811 10.58 -0.38 3.08
N GLY A 812 9.54 -0.19 3.90
CA GLY A 812 8.19 0.17 3.45
C GLY A 812 7.99 1.63 3.03
N SER A 813 8.92 2.53 3.37
CA SER A 813 8.94 3.94 2.97
C SER A 813 10.27 4.30 2.28
N PHE A 814 11.25 4.80 3.04
CA PHE A 814 12.64 4.94 2.60
C PHE A 814 13.56 4.05 3.43
N GLY A 815 14.68 3.61 2.87
CA GLY A 815 15.75 3.02 3.66
C GLY A 815 16.28 4.01 4.71
N ILE A 816 16.53 5.25 4.31
CA ILE A 816 16.91 6.35 5.21
C ILE A 816 16.06 7.58 4.90
N ILE A 817 15.49 8.21 5.93
CA ILE A 817 14.75 9.46 5.81
C ILE A 817 15.30 10.52 6.78
N ILE A 818 15.76 11.65 6.22
CA ILE A 818 16.19 12.84 6.96
C ILE A 818 15.44 14.03 6.37
N VAL A 819 14.43 14.53 7.09
CA VAL A 819 13.58 15.65 6.63
C VAL A 819 13.57 16.74 7.70
N GLN A 820 14.10 17.91 7.37
CA GLN A 820 14.07 19.08 8.26
C GLN A 820 12.73 19.80 8.18
N ARG A 821 11.98 19.84 9.29
CA ARG A 821 10.74 20.62 9.43
C ARG A 821 11.01 22.05 9.92
N GLU A 822 11.83 22.17 10.95
CA GLU A 822 12.25 23.42 11.58
C GLU A 822 13.64 23.88 11.07
N GLN A 823 14.04 25.11 11.40
CA GLN A 823 15.37 25.63 11.06
C GLN A 823 16.49 25.16 12.02
N ASN A 824 16.28 24.06 12.76
CA ASN A 824 17.34 23.50 13.61
C ASN A 824 18.51 23.09 12.72
N GLY A 825 19.69 23.68 12.98
CA GLY A 825 20.86 23.53 12.13
C GLY A 825 21.43 22.11 12.18
N LEU A 826 21.60 21.51 11.01
CA LEU A 826 22.48 20.35 10.83
C LEU A 826 23.90 20.88 10.59
N ASP A 827 24.90 20.33 11.27
CA ASP A 827 26.29 20.68 10.97
C ASP A 827 26.75 19.89 9.74
N SER A 828 26.95 18.59 9.92
CA SER A 828 27.36 17.70 8.84
C SER A 828 26.56 16.39 8.83
N ILE A 829 26.19 15.93 7.64
CA ILE A 829 25.61 14.60 7.39
C ILE A 829 26.64 13.79 6.60
N VAL A 830 27.12 12.67 7.16
CA VAL A 830 28.09 11.79 6.52
C VAL A 830 27.46 10.40 6.36
N LEU A 831 27.28 9.98 5.12
CA LEU A 831 26.74 8.69 4.71
C LEU A 831 27.86 7.93 3.98
N ASN A 832 28.49 6.97 4.66
CA ASN A 832 29.68 6.30 4.13
C ASN A 832 29.53 4.78 4.15
N ASN A 833 29.94 4.11 3.08
CA ASN A 833 29.90 2.65 2.96
C ASN A 833 28.52 2.06 3.31
N LEU A 834 27.47 2.63 2.72
CA LEU A 834 26.11 2.11 2.84
C LEU A 834 25.80 1.17 1.69
N THR A 835 25.00 0.12 1.94
CA THR A 835 24.44 -0.72 0.88
C THR A 835 22.92 -0.62 0.94
N VAL A 836 22.29 -0.03 -0.07
CA VAL A 836 20.82 0.02 -0.21
C VAL A 836 20.42 -0.84 -1.40
N GLN A 837 19.77 -1.96 -1.13
CA GLN A 837 19.48 -2.96 -2.15
C GLN A 837 18.05 -3.47 -2.11
N LYS A 838 17.56 -3.94 -3.27
CA LYS A 838 16.23 -4.55 -3.45
C LYS A 838 15.10 -3.71 -2.81
N GLN A 839 15.17 -2.39 -3.01
CA GLN A 839 14.11 -1.49 -2.59
C GLN A 839 12.94 -1.59 -3.57
N GLU A 840 12.06 -2.58 -3.34
CA GLU A 840 10.95 -2.96 -4.23
C GLU A 840 9.62 -2.30 -3.84
N ARG A 841 9.48 -1.84 -2.59
CA ARG A 841 8.28 -1.18 -2.06
C ARG A 841 8.59 0.18 -1.44
N GLY A 842 7.57 0.99 -1.20
CA GLY A 842 7.73 2.31 -0.59
C GLY A 842 7.99 3.43 -1.58
N SER A 843 8.93 4.33 -1.28
CA SER A 843 9.16 5.58 -2.02
C SER A 843 10.60 5.76 -2.53
N GLY A 844 11.59 5.10 -1.94
CA GLY A 844 12.98 5.15 -2.43
C GLY A 844 14.01 4.60 -1.43
N GLY A 845 15.29 4.67 -1.79
CA GLY A 845 16.40 4.24 -0.93
C GLY A 845 16.73 5.28 0.16
N ILE A 846 17.16 6.46 -0.25
CA ILE A 846 17.53 7.56 0.66
C ILE A 846 16.76 8.83 0.28
N LEU A 847 16.13 9.48 1.26
CA LEU A 847 15.54 10.82 1.13
C LEU A 847 16.22 11.80 2.10
N LEU A 848 16.83 12.84 1.53
CA LEU A 848 17.37 13.99 2.25
C LEU A 848 16.61 15.25 1.82
N ASN A 849 15.79 15.82 2.70
CA ASN A 849 15.12 17.11 2.47
C ASN A 849 15.65 18.12 3.50
N LEU A 850 16.58 18.96 3.05
CA LEU A 850 17.45 19.78 3.90
C LEU A 850 17.18 21.27 3.66
N LYS A 851 17.07 22.03 4.76
CA LYS A 851 16.79 23.47 4.78
C LYS A 851 17.90 24.30 5.45
N SER A 852 18.62 23.72 6.42
CA SER A 852 19.68 24.38 7.17
C SER A 852 20.76 23.37 7.54
N TYR A 853 21.82 23.29 6.73
CA TYR A 853 22.96 22.40 6.95
C TYR A 853 24.27 23.02 6.46
N TYR A 854 25.43 22.57 6.97
CA TYR A 854 26.74 23.02 6.47
C TYR A 854 27.40 22.04 5.50
N SER A 855 27.32 20.73 5.76
CA SER A 855 27.96 19.73 4.89
C SER A 855 27.13 18.45 4.74
N LEU A 856 27.05 17.92 3.52
CA LEU A 856 26.51 16.61 3.19
C LEU A 856 27.57 15.83 2.42
N CYS A 857 27.97 14.66 2.90
CA CYS A 857 28.88 13.75 2.24
C CYS A 857 28.21 12.37 2.06
N LEU A 858 28.07 11.91 0.82
CA LEU A 858 27.65 10.55 0.48
C LEU A 858 28.80 9.88 -0.29
N ASN A 859 29.47 8.93 0.33
CA ASN A 859 30.65 8.31 -0.25
C ASN A 859 30.71 6.79 -0.12
N THR A 860 31.41 6.17 -1.07
CA THR A 860 31.77 4.73 -1.05
C THR A 860 30.57 3.79 -0.87
N SER A 861 29.35 4.21 -1.25
CA SER A 861 28.11 3.46 -0.99
C SER A 861 27.64 2.71 -2.24
N ASN A 862 26.98 1.57 -2.04
CA ASN A 862 26.47 0.69 -3.08
C ASN A 862 24.94 0.71 -3.13
N PHE A 863 24.38 0.87 -4.33
CA PHE A 863 22.95 0.87 -4.60
C PHE A 863 22.65 -0.14 -5.70
N ALA A 864 21.99 -1.24 -5.34
CA ALA A 864 21.86 -2.38 -6.24
C ALA A 864 20.43 -2.91 -6.33
N SER A 865 19.95 -3.16 -7.55
CA SER A 865 18.65 -3.79 -7.81
C SER A 865 17.46 -3.08 -7.17
N ASN A 866 17.50 -1.75 -7.04
CA ASN A 866 16.36 -0.97 -6.53
C ASN A 866 15.35 -0.68 -7.65
N MET A 867 14.06 -0.96 -7.43
CA MET A 867 12.98 -0.66 -8.38
C MET A 867 12.36 0.74 -8.18
N LEU A 868 12.79 1.42 -7.12
CA LEU A 868 12.42 2.79 -6.75
C LEU A 868 13.66 3.69 -6.76
N PRO A 869 13.50 5.03 -6.71
CA PRO A 869 14.65 5.93 -6.71
C PRO A 869 15.65 5.62 -5.61
N SER A 870 16.93 5.47 -5.94
CA SER A 870 17.96 5.07 -4.98
C SER A 870 18.31 6.23 -4.03
N VAL A 871 18.48 7.44 -4.55
CA VAL A 871 18.85 8.62 -3.77
C VAL A 871 18.08 9.85 -4.24
N ILE A 872 17.42 10.55 -3.32
CA ILE A 872 16.75 11.83 -3.55
C ILE A 872 17.30 12.85 -2.55
N ILE A 873 17.85 13.94 -3.09
CA ILE A 873 18.36 15.07 -2.32
C ILE A 873 17.60 16.32 -2.75
N VAL A 874 16.96 16.98 -1.80
CA VAL A 874 16.35 18.30 -1.95
C VAL A 874 17.03 19.23 -0.97
N SER A 875 17.68 20.26 -1.49
CA SER A 875 18.39 21.26 -0.71
C SER A 875 17.77 22.63 -0.93
N LYS A 876 17.43 23.30 0.17
CA LYS A 876 16.91 24.67 0.20
C LYS A 876 17.90 25.61 0.87
N CYS A 877 17.88 26.87 0.45
CA CYS A 877 18.71 27.91 1.03
C CYS A 877 18.17 28.36 2.39
N PRO A 878 19.03 28.51 3.41
CA PRO A 878 18.59 28.88 4.76
C PRO A 878 18.00 30.30 4.79
N LEU A 879 16.76 30.45 5.28
CA LEU A 879 16.03 31.73 5.37
C LEU A 879 16.52 32.58 6.56
N SER A 880 17.45 33.52 6.30
CA SER A 880 17.95 34.56 7.21
C SER A 880 18.75 34.11 8.46
N GLY A 881 19.96 34.65 8.60
CA GLY A 881 20.84 34.48 9.77
C GLY A 881 22.17 35.18 9.53
N LYS A 882 22.64 36.02 10.47
CA LYS A 882 23.71 37.03 10.29
C LYS A 882 25.15 36.49 10.03
N LYS A 883 25.37 35.18 9.88
CA LYS A 883 26.65 34.57 9.46
C LYS A 883 26.37 33.28 8.67
N ARG A 884 26.19 33.39 7.35
CA ARG A 884 25.92 32.23 6.46
C ARG A 884 27.24 31.54 6.09
N LYS A 885 27.48 30.31 6.59
CA LYS A 885 28.40 29.39 5.90
C LYS A 885 27.68 28.82 4.69
N VAL A 886 28.41 28.66 3.59
CA VAL A 886 27.89 28.11 2.33
C VAL A 886 27.74 26.58 2.48
N PRO A 887 26.54 26.00 2.30
CA PRO A 887 26.36 24.55 2.38
C PRO A 887 27.20 23.83 1.32
N THR A 888 27.77 22.68 1.64
CA THR A 888 28.55 21.87 0.70
C THR A 888 27.96 20.47 0.56
N ILE A 889 27.82 19.97 -0.67
CA ILE A 889 27.38 18.61 -0.97
C ILE A 889 28.50 17.88 -1.73
N PHE A 890 28.97 16.76 -1.20
CA PHE A 890 29.98 15.88 -1.82
C PHE A 890 29.39 14.49 -2.03
N ILE A 891 29.33 14.04 -3.28
CA ILE A 891 28.86 12.70 -3.66
C ILE A 891 29.97 12.02 -4.45
N GLU A 892 30.68 11.07 -3.83
CA GLU A 892 31.89 10.50 -4.41
C GLU A 892 32.05 8.99 -4.24
N ARG A 893 32.55 8.29 -5.27
CA ARG A 893 32.88 6.85 -5.24
C ARG A 893 31.70 5.93 -4.90
N ASN A 894 30.48 6.34 -5.23
CA ASN A 894 29.29 5.50 -5.06
C ASN A 894 29.07 4.63 -6.30
N HIS A 895 28.52 3.43 -6.09
CA HIS A 895 28.24 2.45 -7.13
C HIS A 895 26.73 2.23 -7.27
N PHE A 896 26.21 2.32 -8.48
CA PHE A 896 24.80 2.13 -8.83
C PHE A 896 24.68 1.04 -9.89
N LEU A 897 24.15 -0.12 -9.51
CA LEU A 897 24.08 -1.30 -10.35
C LEU A 897 22.65 -1.80 -10.52
N LYS A 898 22.17 -1.94 -11.77
CA LYS A 898 20.88 -2.57 -12.09
C LYS A 898 19.67 -1.98 -11.34
N ASN A 899 19.63 -0.66 -11.11
CA ASN A 899 18.47 0.00 -10.51
C ASN A 899 17.46 0.42 -11.60
N ASP A 900 16.18 0.17 -11.42
CA ASP A 900 15.11 0.32 -12.44
C ASP A 900 14.13 1.47 -12.14
N ASN A 901 14.67 2.68 -11.96
CA ASN A 901 13.91 3.93 -11.78
C ASN A 901 14.88 5.12 -11.90
N LEU A 902 14.40 6.35 -11.62
CA LEU A 902 15.29 7.51 -11.48
C LEU A 902 16.31 7.26 -10.37
N VAL A 903 17.55 6.92 -10.73
CA VAL A 903 18.55 6.38 -9.80
C VAL A 903 18.96 7.42 -8.76
N MET A 904 19.40 8.59 -9.21
CA MET A 904 19.76 9.70 -8.34
C MET A 904 19.10 10.99 -8.83
N ARG A 905 18.39 11.67 -7.93
CA ARG A 905 17.84 13.01 -8.16
C ARG A 905 18.35 14.01 -7.14
N ILE A 906 18.84 15.15 -7.63
CA ILE A 906 19.31 16.26 -6.82
C ILE A 906 18.57 17.53 -7.24
N THR A 907 17.95 18.22 -6.29
CA THR A 907 17.29 19.51 -6.49
C THR A 907 17.91 20.53 -5.56
N LEU A 908 18.45 21.62 -6.11
CA LEU A 908 19.20 22.64 -5.39
C LEU A 908 18.54 24.01 -5.56
N GLU A 909 18.56 24.84 -4.52
CA GLU A 909 18.18 26.25 -4.63
C GLU A 909 19.34 27.16 -5.12
N GLY A 910 20.54 26.61 -5.31
CA GLY A 910 21.66 27.31 -5.97
C GLY A 910 22.57 28.10 -5.03
N CYS A 911 22.51 27.85 -3.72
CA CYS A 911 23.41 28.43 -2.72
C CYS A 911 24.45 27.43 -2.19
N GLU A 912 24.52 26.21 -2.74
CA GLU A 912 25.29 25.09 -2.22
C GLU A 912 26.45 24.65 -3.13
N VAL A 913 27.67 24.48 -2.60
CA VAL A 913 28.82 23.96 -3.37
C VAL A 913 28.59 22.48 -3.57
N THR A 914 28.28 22.04 -4.79
CA THR A 914 27.97 20.63 -5.05
C THR A 914 29.05 19.98 -5.91
N LYS A 915 29.65 18.88 -5.45
CA LYS A 915 30.60 18.06 -6.20
C LYS A 915 30.10 16.62 -6.32
N ILE A 916 29.90 16.15 -7.55
CA ILE A 916 29.48 14.78 -7.88
C ILE A 916 30.61 14.15 -8.70
N ARG A 917 31.43 13.29 -8.07
CA ARG A 917 32.66 12.82 -8.70
C ARG A 917 32.95 11.34 -8.51
N ARG A 918 33.56 10.69 -9.51
CA ARG A 918 34.02 9.29 -9.40
C ARG A 918 32.90 8.30 -9.00
N ASN A 919 31.64 8.59 -9.33
CA ASN A 919 30.55 7.64 -9.15
C ASN A 919 30.40 6.76 -10.39
N THR A 920 29.96 5.53 -10.18
CA THR A 920 29.85 4.53 -11.25
C THR A 920 28.41 4.05 -11.37
N PHE A 921 27.84 4.17 -12.57
CA PHE A 921 26.47 3.80 -12.91
C PHE A 921 26.50 2.72 -14.00
N ILE A 922 26.12 1.49 -13.65
CA ILE A 922 26.19 0.34 -14.55
C ILE A 922 24.81 -0.31 -14.71
N ARG A 923 24.37 -0.52 -15.96
CA ARG A 923 23.16 -1.29 -16.31
C ARG A 923 21.88 -0.81 -15.61
N ASN A 924 21.76 0.48 -15.33
CA ASN A 924 20.54 1.04 -14.72
C ASN A 924 19.44 1.28 -15.76
N ASN A 925 18.20 1.38 -15.29
CA ASN A 925 16.99 1.61 -16.06
C ASN A 925 16.69 0.52 -17.10
N GLY A 926 16.87 -0.75 -16.76
CA GLY A 926 16.66 -1.90 -17.63
C GLY A 926 15.31 -1.90 -18.35
N ASN A 927 14.27 -1.33 -17.72
CA ASN A 927 12.93 -1.14 -18.27
C ASN A 927 12.78 0.01 -19.31
N GLY A 928 13.82 0.80 -19.55
CA GLY A 928 13.86 1.90 -20.51
C GLY A 928 13.16 3.19 -20.09
N ARG A 929 12.73 3.34 -18.83
CA ARG A 929 11.99 4.53 -18.34
C ARG A 929 12.83 5.40 -17.42
N LYS A 930 12.60 6.73 -17.44
CA LYS A 930 13.31 7.75 -16.62
C LYS A 930 14.81 7.78 -16.91
N GLY A 931 15.63 8.45 -16.10
CA GLY A 931 17.07 8.56 -16.32
C GLY A 931 17.92 8.14 -15.12
N THR A 932 19.23 8.15 -15.27
CA THR A 932 20.16 7.69 -14.23
C THR A 932 20.44 8.81 -13.21
N LEU A 933 21.14 9.88 -13.61
CA LEU A 933 21.41 11.04 -12.76
C LEU A 933 20.65 12.26 -13.30
N ALA A 934 19.87 12.92 -12.43
CA ALA A 934 19.23 14.19 -12.76
C ALA A 934 19.54 15.26 -11.69
N ILE A 935 20.04 16.41 -12.14
CA ILE A 935 20.26 17.59 -11.30
C ILE A 935 19.43 18.77 -11.79
N TYR A 936 18.70 19.39 -10.87
CA TYR A 936 17.88 20.58 -11.10
C TYR A 936 18.33 21.69 -10.17
N VAL A 937 18.56 22.88 -10.72
CA VAL A 937 18.92 24.08 -9.94
C VAL A 937 17.88 25.18 -10.16
N SER A 938 17.21 25.60 -9.09
CA SER A 938 16.18 26.64 -9.15
C SER A 938 16.38 27.70 -8.07
N LEU A 939 16.85 28.89 -8.45
CA LEU A 939 16.98 30.00 -7.51
C LEU A 939 15.62 30.60 -7.18
N THR A 940 15.29 30.72 -5.89
CA THR A 940 14.38 31.78 -5.46
C THR A 940 15.12 33.11 -5.54
N PRO A 941 14.51 34.20 -6.04
CA PRO A 941 15.17 35.49 -6.17
C PRO A 941 15.46 36.10 -4.79
N MET A 942 16.52 35.64 -4.13
CA MET A 942 17.06 36.30 -2.95
C MET A 942 17.90 37.50 -3.40
N LYS A 943 17.36 38.70 -3.19
CA LYS A 943 18.15 39.93 -3.22
C LYS A 943 19.29 39.78 -2.21
N ASN A 944 20.54 39.97 -2.66
CA ASN A 944 21.78 40.04 -1.85
C ASN A 944 22.56 38.75 -1.56
N VAL A 945 22.56 37.75 -2.44
CA VAL A 945 23.59 36.68 -2.41
C VAL A 945 24.65 36.98 -3.48
N GLN A 946 25.92 37.06 -3.07
CA GLN A 946 27.08 37.16 -3.97
C GLN A 946 27.16 35.94 -4.90
N PRO A 947 27.79 36.06 -6.08
CA PRO A 947 27.94 34.93 -7.00
C PRO A 947 28.67 33.80 -6.27
N GLY A 948 28.05 32.65 -6.25
CA GLY A 948 28.58 31.46 -5.63
C GLY A 948 27.45 30.66 -5.02
N PRO A 949 27.70 29.39 -4.73
CA PRO A 949 28.76 28.47 -5.19
C PRO A 949 28.38 27.61 -6.41
N ALA A 950 29.35 26.86 -6.95
CA ALA A 950 29.27 26.08 -8.20
C ALA A 950 28.81 24.61 -8.03
N VAL A 951 28.24 24.04 -9.10
CA VAL A 951 28.00 22.59 -9.26
C VAL A 951 29.10 22.02 -10.16
N ASN A 952 29.83 21.00 -9.69
CA ASN A 952 30.84 20.29 -10.48
C ASN A 952 30.50 18.80 -10.58
N ILE A 953 30.23 18.31 -11.80
CA ILE A 953 29.95 16.90 -12.12
C ILE A 953 31.11 16.36 -12.94
N ALA A 954 31.99 15.56 -12.33
CA ALA A 954 33.21 15.15 -13.02
C ALA A 954 33.71 13.74 -12.71
N GLN A 955 34.35 13.09 -13.68
CA GLN A 955 34.97 11.77 -13.47
C GLN A 955 33.97 10.67 -13.10
N ASN A 956 32.69 10.81 -13.46
CA ASN A 956 31.69 9.75 -13.28
C ASN A 956 31.68 8.81 -14.49
N VAL A 957 31.34 7.55 -14.28
CA VAL A 957 31.34 6.50 -15.31
C VAL A 957 29.91 5.99 -15.50
N PHE A 958 29.41 6.04 -16.73
CA PHE A 958 28.08 5.57 -17.12
C PHE A 958 28.23 4.46 -18.16
N VAL A 959 27.96 3.20 -17.76
CA VAL A 959 28.11 2.01 -18.61
C VAL A 959 26.77 1.29 -18.80
N GLU A 960 26.39 1.02 -20.05
CA GLU A 960 25.23 0.19 -20.40
C GLU A 960 23.90 0.65 -19.75
N ASN A 961 23.76 1.93 -19.43
CA ASN A 961 22.51 2.45 -18.86
C ASN A 961 21.47 2.67 -19.97
N LYS A 962 20.21 2.40 -19.63
CA LYS A 962 19.04 2.65 -20.47
C LYS A 962 18.27 3.86 -19.94
N GLY A 963 17.04 4.08 -20.42
CA GLY A 963 16.20 5.19 -20.00
C GLY A 963 16.33 6.42 -20.91
N GLU A 964 15.65 7.52 -20.59
CA GLU A 964 15.65 8.74 -21.40
C GLU A 964 17.03 9.41 -21.45
N TRP A 965 17.80 9.38 -20.35
CA TRP A 965 19.15 9.94 -20.29
C TRP A 965 20.02 9.25 -19.23
N SER A 966 21.34 9.33 -19.40
CA SER A 966 22.29 8.92 -18.35
C SER A 966 22.58 10.08 -17.38
N LEU A 967 22.75 11.30 -17.90
CA LEU A 967 22.91 12.52 -17.11
C LEU A 967 22.02 13.64 -17.66
N LEU A 968 21.15 14.20 -16.83
CA LEU A 968 20.38 15.42 -17.11
C LEU A 968 20.80 16.53 -16.14
N ALA A 969 21.21 17.67 -16.69
CA ALA A 969 21.45 18.90 -15.95
C ALA A 969 20.52 20.02 -16.43
N SER A 970 19.81 20.61 -15.47
CA SER A 970 18.88 21.70 -15.73
C SER A 970 18.99 22.80 -14.69
N ALA A 971 18.84 24.04 -15.13
CA ALA A 971 18.81 25.22 -14.31
C ALA A 971 17.63 26.10 -14.73
N THR A 972 17.14 26.97 -13.85
CA THR A 972 16.11 27.96 -14.20
C THR A 972 16.60 29.36 -13.84
N ASN A 973 16.56 30.27 -14.83
CA ASN A 973 16.68 31.73 -14.67
C ASN A 973 17.92 32.23 -13.88
N MET A 974 19.15 31.96 -14.36
CA MET A 974 20.38 32.18 -13.56
C MET A 974 21.41 33.12 -14.17
N ASN A 975 21.27 34.44 -14.04
CA ASN A 975 22.37 35.37 -14.38
C ASN A 975 23.62 35.24 -13.47
N ARG A 976 23.65 34.33 -12.48
CA ARG A 976 24.68 34.30 -11.43
C ARG A 976 25.16 32.90 -11.00
N PHE A 977 24.86 31.84 -11.74
CA PHE A 977 25.34 30.47 -11.45
C PHE A 977 26.33 29.98 -12.50
N ASN A 978 27.31 29.20 -12.06
CA ASN A 978 28.27 28.55 -12.93
C ASN A 978 28.38 27.07 -12.53
N GLY A 979 28.00 26.17 -13.44
CA GLY A 979 28.13 24.73 -13.30
C GLY A 979 29.14 24.17 -14.31
N THR A 980 29.84 23.09 -13.96
CA THR A 980 30.79 22.41 -14.86
C THR A 980 30.49 20.93 -14.93
N ILE A 981 30.45 20.36 -16.14
CA ILE A 981 30.28 18.93 -16.38
C ILE A 981 31.49 18.46 -17.19
N HIS A 982 32.43 17.74 -16.57
CA HIS A 982 33.68 17.43 -17.26
C HIS A 982 34.33 16.09 -16.93
N ASN A 983 35.06 15.51 -17.88
CA ASN A 983 35.81 14.27 -17.70
C ASN A 983 34.93 13.09 -17.25
N ASN A 984 33.65 13.03 -17.65
CA ASN A 984 32.79 11.86 -17.43
C ASN A 984 32.88 10.91 -18.62
N HIS A 985 32.77 9.60 -18.38
CA HIS A 985 32.87 8.55 -19.41
C HIS A 985 31.51 7.89 -19.64
N PHE A 986 31.04 7.90 -20.88
CA PHE A 986 29.77 7.30 -21.31
C PHE A 986 30.05 6.18 -22.33
N SER A 987 29.82 4.92 -21.93
CA SER A 987 30.10 3.74 -22.76
C SER A 987 28.90 2.81 -22.81
N GLY A 988 28.55 2.32 -24.01
CA GLY A 988 27.50 1.31 -24.19
C GLY A 988 26.07 1.73 -23.80
N ASN A 989 25.80 3.00 -23.49
CA ASN A 989 24.48 3.44 -23.01
C ASN A 989 23.45 3.42 -24.15
N GLN A 990 22.26 2.91 -23.85
CA GLN A 990 21.14 2.76 -24.79
C GLN A 990 20.00 3.69 -24.38
N ASN A 991 20.26 4.99 -24.37
CA ASN A 991 19.28 6.01 -23.97
C ASN A 991 18.28 6.30 -25.08
N SER A 992 17.01 6.54 -24.74
CA SER A 992 15.96 6.86 -25.74
C SER A 992 15.96 8.32 -26.21
N ARG A 993 16.65 9.22 -25.49
CA ARG A 993 17.01 10.57 -25.98
C ARG A 993 18.52 10.65 -26.16
N ASP A 994 19.23 11.21 -25.19
CA ASP A 994 20.68 11.41 -25.24
C ASP A 994 21.35 10.93 -23.95
N SER A 995 22.60 10.48 -24.02
CA SER A 995 23.35 10.11 -22.82
C SER A 995 23.61 11.28 -21.88
N LEU A 996 23.83 12.49 -22.43
CA LEU A 996 23.98 13.73 -21.68
C LEU A 996 23.00 14.78 -22.22
N ILE A 997 22.11 15.27 -21.35
CA ILE A 997 21.19 16.36 -21.66
C ILE A 997 21.53 17.55 -20.75
N VAL A 998 21.82 18.70 -21.36
CA VAL A 998 22.00 19.97 -20.66
C VAL A 998 20.99 20.96 -21.22
N THR A 999 20.10 21.46 -20.38
CA THR A 999 18.97 22.31 -20.82
C THR A 999 19.21 23.81 -20.65
N THR A 1000 20.41 24.22 -20.24
CA THR A 1000 20.75 25.63 -19.97
C THR A 1000 22.20 25.96 -20.28
N SER A 1001 22.47 27.22 -20.66
CA SER A 1001 23.82 27.75 -20.88
C SER A 1001 24.67 27.93 -19.62
N HIS A 1002 24.10 27.74 -18.42
CA HIS A 1002 24.83 27.92 -17.16
C HIS A 1002 25.70 26.72 -16.75
N PHE A 1003 25.70 25.65 -17.53
CA PHE A 1003 26.58 24.50 -17.36
C PHE A 1003 27.61 24.46 -18.50
N HIS A 1004 28.89 24.62 -18.17
CA HIS A 1004 30.00 24.43 -19.09
C HIS A 1004 30.37 22.94 -19.18
N VAL A 1005 30.23 22.36 -20.37
CA VAL A 1005 30.52 20.95 -20.64
C VAL A 1005 31.89 20.83 -21.31
N ASN A 1006 32.83 20.04 -20.78
CA ASN A 1006 34.18 19.89 -21.36
C ASN A 1006 34.79 18.50 -21.11
N GLY A 1007 35.52 17.92 -22.06
CA GLY A 1007 36.36 16.74 -21.84
C GLY A 1007 35.60 15.47 -21.45
N ASN A 1008 34.30 15.34 -21.77
CA ASN A 1008 33.55 14.10 -21.55
C ASN A 1008 33.76 13.14 -22.73
N GLU A 1009 33.91 11.85 -22.45
CA GLU A 1009 34.19 10.79 -23.42
C GLU A 1009 32.90 10.01 -23.73
N PHE A 1010 32.63 9.75 -25.02
CA PHE A 1010 31.46 9.00 -25.50
C PHE A 1010 31.93 7.92 -26.49
N GLU A 1011 31.70 6.63 -26.19
CA GLU A 1011 32.00 5.55 -27.15
C GLU A 1011 30.91 5.46 -28.22
N GLN A 1012 31.31 5.57 -29.50
CA GLN A 1012 30.44 5.54 -30.67
C GLN A 1012 30.15 4.10 -31.11
N PHE A 1013 28.87 3.70 -31.15
CA PHE A 1013 28.46 2.49 -31.87
C PHE A 1013 28.51 2.76 -33.38
N ASN A 1014 29.39 2.03 -34.06
CA ASN A 1014 29.39 1.90 -35.52
C ASN A 1014 28.26 0.94 -35.93
N ILE A 1015 27.03 1.44 -36.12
CA ILE A 1015 25.99 0.71 -36.85
C ILE A 1015 25.24 1.70 -37.76
N ASP A 1016 25.39 1.47 -39.08
CA ASP A 1016 24.75 2.16 -40.19
C ASP A 1016 23.25 2.45 -39.96
N SER A 1017 22.87 3.73 -39.90
CA SER A 1017 21.47 4.14 -40.01
C SER A 1017 21.32 5.40 -40.89
N LYS A 1018 21.02 5.13 -42.17
CA LYS A 1018 20.30 6.09 -43.03
C LYS A 1018 18.91 6.34 -42.42
N HIS A 1019 18.46 7.59 -42.50
CA HIS A 1019 17.14 8.14 -42.14
C HIS A 1019 16.99 8.74 -40.74
N ALA A 1020 17.34 10.03 -40.60
CA ALA A 1020 16.37 11.09 -40.30
C ALA A 1020 17.09 12.46 -40.21
N ASN A 1021 17.22 13.15 -41.34
CA ASN A 1021 17.38 14.59 -41.37
C ASN A 1021 16.00 15.24 -41.30
N LYS A 1022 15.74 16.10 -40.30
CA LYS A 1022 15.18 17.47 -40.44
C LYS A 1022 14.77 18.09 -39.10
N GLU A 1023 14.97 19.41 -39.03
CA GLU A 1023 14.62 20.42 -38.00
C GLU A 1023 15.63 20.56 -36.83
N VAL A 1024 16.71 21.35 -36.94
CA VAL A 1024 16.89 22.83 -37.04
C VAL A 1024 16.60 23.58 -35.73
N SER A 1025 17.67 23.98 -35.01
CA SER A 1025 18.12 25.38 -34.86
C SER A 1025 19.13 25.54 -33.70
N TYR A 1026 20.38 25.84 -34.03
CA TYR A 1026 21.28 26.61 -33.16
C TYR A 1026 21.77 27.80 -33.98
N ASN A 1027 21.27 29.00 -33.64
CA ASN A 1027 21.94 30.24 -33.99
C ASN A 1027 23.10 30.42 -33.01
N VAL A 1028 24.33 30.29 -33.50
CA VAL A 1028 25.48 30.92 -32.89
C VAL A 1028 26.05 31.86 -33.96
N ASP A 1029 25.87 33.16 -33.71
CA ASP A 1029 26.51 34.20 -34.48
C ASP A 1029 28.02 34.01 -34.42
N THR A 1030 28.61 33.95 -35.62
CA THR A 1030 30.04 33.85 -35.85
C THR A 1030 30.62 35.26 -35.88
N GLY A 1031 31.50 35.55 -34.92
CA GLY A 1031 32.36 36.73 -34.93
C GLY A 1031 33.82 36.31 -34.69
N ASN A 1032 34.53 36.07 -35.79
CA ASN A 1032 35.99 36.19 -35.97
C ASN A 1032 36.95 35.35 -35.09
N VAL A 1033 37.04 34.05 -35.41
CA VAL A 1033 38.21 33.29 -35.97
C VAL A 1033 39.52 34.11 -36.20
N PRO A 1034 40.76 33.55 -36.20
CA PRO A 1034 41.51 32.60 -35.33
C PRO A 1034 43.05 33.00 -35.33
N PRO A 1035 44.11 32.15 -35.45
CA PRO A 1035 44.39 30.74 -35.08
C PRO A 1035 45.73 30.55 -34.31
N SER A 1036 45.83 29.49 -33.48
CA SER A 1036 47.12 28.85 -33.17
C SER A 1036 46.99 27.35 -32.83
N CYS A 1037 47.65 26.54 -33.66
CA CYS A 1037 48.42 25.32 -33.36
C CYS A 1037 47.72 24.02 -32.90
N HIS A 1038 47.33 23.25 -33.92
CA HIS A 1038 47.72 21.87 -34.28
C HIS A 1038 48.64 20.97 -33.38
N ILE A 1039 48.11 19.75 -33.15
CA ILE A 1039 48.66 18.37 -33.36
C ILE A 1039 49.88 17.85 -32.55
N CYS A 1040 49.70 16.64 -31.97
CA CYS A 1040 50.64 15.49 -31.76
C CYS A 1040 50.85 15.06 -30.30
N HIS A 1041 50.02 14.18 -29.74
CA HIS A 1041 50.26 12.71 -29.66
C HIS A 1041 49.04 11.97 -29.11
#